data_AF-A0AB74H3Z8-F1
#
_entry.id   AF-A0AB74H3Z8-F1
#
_cell.length_a   1.000
_cell.length_b   1.000
_cell.length_c   1.000
_cell.angle_alpha   90.00
_cell.angle_beta   90.00
_cell.angle_gamma   90.00
#
_symmetry.space_group_name_H-M   'P 1'
#
loop_
_entity.id
_entity.type
_entity.pdbx_description
1 polymer ?
#
loop_
_entity_poly.entity_id
_entity_poly.type
_entity_poly.pdbx_seq_one_letter_code
_entity_poly.pdbx_strand_id
1 'polypeptide(L)'
;MSKHYFSKSVFALTVLTATATSGLAVQAEDIVTTPSSTATKVESTTPTSTIAEEKSNVTSTPTAITDASTATSTNTTTNNQNPQPVATEATTSDLKPIEGEKVDLRIMSTTDLHTNLVNYDYYQDKESQKIGLAKTAVLIEEAKKENPNTVLVDNGDVIQGTPLGTYKAIVKPVAENEEHPMYQAMNALGYDASTLGNHEFNYGLDYLKKIIATANLPILNANVLDFKTHQPVFKTYDIITKTFKDSTGRSVALNIGITGIVPPQILNWDKANLEGKVIVKDSVKAIEEIVPTMRAKGADVILVLSHSGIGDDRYEEGEENVGYQIASIKGVDAVVTGHSHAEFPSGNGTGFYEKYTGVDGINGKINGTPVTMAGKYGDHLGIIDLGLSYTNGKWQVSESSAKIRKIDMNSTTADERIIALAKEAHDGTINYVRQQVGTTTAPITSYFALVKDDPSVQIVNNAQRWYVANELKGTPEANLPLLSAAAPFKAGTRGDATAYTDIPAGPVAIKNVADLYLYDNVTALLKVTGADLREWLEMSAGQFNQIDPNNKAPQNIINTEYRTYNFDVIDGLTYKFDITQPNKYNKDGKVVNSQASRVRDLMYNGKPVADKQEFMIVTNNYRASGTFPGAKNATMNRLLNLENRQTIINYIISEKTINPTADNNWGFTESIKGLDLRFQTADKAKNLVTNSKDIQYIASSTKDDGFGNYRFVYTEQEKVDLTEPSHQEKLSQIEKQKIHHMVATAYTKAKASPNIAGTIYTQQKEKTLPKTGQEKQSYLAFFGVAILGLVGSLLKKKQI
;
A
#
# COMPACT_ATOMS: atom_id res chain seq x y z
N MET A 1 69.50 34.36 -29.67
CA MET A 1 69.14 33.03 -30.21
C MET A 1 68.07 32.42 -29.32
N SER A 2 66.97 32.00 -29.94
CA SER A 2 65.91 31.11 -29.44
C SER A 2 65.17 31.46 -28.12
N LYS A 3 64.11 32.27 -28.30
CA LYS A 3 62.70 32.10 -27.81
C LYS A 3 62.52 31.66 -26.32
N HIS A 4 62.09 32.46 -25.31
CA HIS A 4 61.14 33.59 -25.22
C HIS A 4 59.70 33.15 -25.64
N TYR A 5 58.60 33.19 -24.86
CA TYR A 5 58.15 34.09 -23.77
C TYR A 5 57.02 33.44 -22.89
N PHE A 6 57.09 33.68 -21.55
CA PHE A 6 56.05 34.16 -20.61
C PHE A 6 54.69 33.44 -20.42
N SER A 7 53.95 33.58 -19.31
CA SER A 7 54.15 33.98 -17.90
C SER A 7 52.74 34.15 -17.30
N LYS A 8 52.58 33.66 -16.08
CA LYS A 8 51.71 34.12 -14.97
C LYS A 8 50.71 35.26 -15.23
N SER A 9 49.51 35.08 -14.71
CA SER A 9 48.82 36.13 -13.94
C SER A 9 48.02 35.52 -12.79
N VAL A 10 48.36 35.97 -11.60
CA VAL A 10 47.61 35.84 -10.34
C VAL A 10 46.99 37.21 -10.10
N PHE A 11 45.69 37.27 -9.81
CA PHE A 11 45.10 38.35 -9.01
C PHE A 11 43.99 37.74 -8.15
N ALA A 12 44.09 37.97 -6.84
CA ALA A 12 43.11 37.66 -5.82
C ALA A 12 42.11 38.82 -5.68
N LEU A 13 40.85 38.57 -5.30
CA LEU A 13 40.31 38.86 -3.95
C LEU A 13 38.76 38.69 -3.88
N THR A 14 38.32 37.95 -2.84
CA THR A 14 37.10 38.10 -2.01
C THR A 14 35.65 37.83 -2.52
N VAL A 15 35.06 36.80 -1.90
CA VAL A 15 33.73 36.72 -1.22
C VAL A 15 32.45 36.80 -2.07
N LEU A 16 31.81 35.64 -2.29
CA LEU A 16 30.51 35.28 -1.69
C LEU A 16 30.22 33.80 -1.99
N THR A 17 30.30 32.93 -0.99
CA THR A 17 29.78 31.55 -1.07
C THR A 17 28.28 31.58 -0.83
N ALA A 18 27.49 31.44 -1.90
CA ALA A 18 26.08 31.06 -1.80
C ALA A 18 25.98 29.56 -2.13
N THR A 19 26.05 28.73 -1.09
CA THR A 19 25.61 27.33 -1.16
C THR A 19 24.09 27.32 -1.21
N ALA A 20 23.51 27.30 -2.41
CA ALA A 20 22.12 26.92 -2.61
C ALA A 20 22.05 25.39 -2.63
N THR A 21 21.83 24.80 -1.46
CA THR A 21 21.31 23.44 -1.33
C THR A 21 19.86 23.45 -1.79
N SER A 22 19.59 23.02 -3.02
CA SER A 22 18.24 22.68 -3.46
C SER A 22 17.89 21.27 -2.97
N GLY A 23 17.47 21.19 -1.70
CA GLY A 23 16.67 20.07 -1.22
C GLY A 23 15.31 20.13 -1.90
N LEU A 24 15.13 19.36 -2.98
CA LEU A 24 13.82 19.15 -3.59
C LEU A 24 13.09 18.07 -2.79
N ALA A 25 12.51 18.47 -1.66
CA ALA A 25 11.32 17.82 -1.13
C ALA A 25 10.13 18.30 -1.98
N VAL A 26 9.50 17.41 -2.73
CA VAL A 26 8.28 17.72 -3.48
C VAL A 26 7.21 16.74 -3.05
N GLN A 27 6.32 17.24 -2.19
CA GLN A 27 5.07 16.62 -1.80
C GLN A 27 4.15 16.49 -3.03
N ALA A 28 3.36 15.41 -3.07
CA ALA A 28 2.28 15.29 -4.04
C ALA A 28 1.17 16.27 -3.64
N GLU A 29 0.92 17.28 -4.47
CA GLU A 29 -0.21 18.20 -4.30
C GLU A 29 -1.48 17.55 -4.88
N ASP A 30 -2.41 17.16 -4.00
CA ASP A 30 -3.78 16.78 -4.37
C ASP A 30 -4.66 18.04 -4.40
N ILE A 31 -5.05 18.48 -5.59
CA ILE A 31 -5.90 19.65 -5.80
C ILE A 31 -7.34 19.21 -6.06
N VAL A 32 -8.22 19.37 -5.06
CA VAL A 32 -9.68 19.34 -5.23
C VAL A 32 -10.17 20.78 -5.36
N THR A 33 -10.70 21.15 -6.52
CA THR A 33 -11.40 22.42 -6.73
C THR A 33 -12.88 22.16 -7.03
N THR A 34 -13.77 22.72 -6.21
CA THR A 34 -15.22 22.70 -6.41
C THR A 34 -15.69 23.95 -7.17
N PRO A 35 -16.56 23.83 -8.19
CA PRO A 35 -17.24 24.98 -8.77
C PRO A 35 -18.55 25.27 -7.99
N SER A 36 -18.77 26.57 -7.72
CA SER A 36 -20.02 27.12 -7.20
C SER A 36 -21.12 27.05 -8.26
N SER A 37 -22.27 26.45 -7.92
CA SER A 37 -23.51 26.65 -8.67
C SER A 37 -24.63 27.07 -7.72
N THR A 38 -25.10 28.29 -7.93
CA THR A 38 -26.33 28.86 -7.41
C THR A 38 -27.53 28.10 -8.00
N ALA A 39 -28.42 27.58 -7.16
CA ALA A 39 -29.73 27.09 -7.62
C ALA A 39 -30.82 27.36 -6.57
N THR A 40 -31.96 27.73 -7.13
CA THR A 40 -33.06 28.48 -6.56
C THR A 40 -34.02 27.60 -5.74
N LYS A 41 -34.57 28.22 -4.70
CA LYS A 41 -35.59 27.74 -3.76
C LYS A 41 -36.85 27.22 -4.46
N VAL A 42 -37.29 26.01 -4.13
CA VAL A 42 -38.67 25.54 -4.37
C VAL A 42 -39.19 24.88 -3.09
N GLU A 43 -40.26 25.44 -2.53
CA GLU A 43 -41.03 24.92 -1.41
C GLU A 43 -41.90 23.73 -1.86
N SER A 44 -41.98 22.68 -1.03
CA SER A 44 -43.21 21.88 -0.93
C SER A 44 -43.40 21.26 0.46
N THR A 45 -44.27 21.91 1.23
CA THR A 45 -45.32 21.37 2.11
C THR A 45 -45.23 19.92 2.64
N THR A 46 -45.17 19.83 3.96
CA THR A 46 -45.52 18.69 4.83
C THR A 46 -46.99 18.26 4.68
N PRO A 47 -47.31 17.01 5.04
CA PRO A 47 -48.38 16.88 6.04
C PRO A 47 -48.03 15.91 7.18
N THR A 48 -48.47 16.32 8.35
CA THR A 48 -48.44 15.65 9.65
C THR A 48 -49.50 14.55 9.71
N SER A 49 -49.21 13.42 10.37
CA SER A 49 -50.23 12.67 11.12
C SER A 49 -49.63 11.99 12.35
N THR A 50 -50.20 12.34 13.50
CA THR A 50 -50.08 11.78 14.84
C THR A 50 -50.80 10.43 14.99
N ILE A 51 -50.58 9.79 16.15
CA ILE A 51 -51.28 8.67 16.86
C ILE A 51 -50.28 7.52 17.10
N ALA A 52 -50.16 6.88 18.26
CA ALA A 52 -50.49 7.13 19.66
C ALA A 52 -49.77 6.02 20.46
N GLU A 53 -49.54 6.28 21.74
CA GLU A 53 -48.94 5.38 22.72
C GLU A 53 -49.74 4.08 22.92
N GLU A 54 -49.03 2.98 23.17
CA GLU A 54 -49.55 1.90 24.01
C GLU A 54 -48.47 1.38 24.96
N LYS A 55 -48.74 1.50 26.26
CA LYS A 55 -47.92 1.01 27.37
C LYS A 55 -48.24 -0.47 27.60
N SER A 56 -47.21 -1.27 27.84
CA SER A 56 -47.35 -2.51 28.62
C SER A 56 -46.13 -2.72 29.51
N ASN A 57 -46.34 -2.54 30.82
CA ASN A 57 -45.49 -2.99 31.90
C ASN A 57 -45.47 -4.52 31.95
N VAL A 58 -44.29 -5.14 32.02
CA VAL A 58 -44.10 -6.43 32.70
C VAL A 58 -42.81 -6.39 33.51
N THR A 59 -42.99 -6.54 34.81
CA THR A 59 -41.96 -6.67 35.85
C THR A 59 -41.57 -8.14 35.98
N SER A 60 -40.27 -8.47 35.94
CA SER A 60 -39.73 -9.67 36.61
C SER A 60 -38.19 -9.66 36.68
N THR A 61 -37.64 -9.32 37.85
CA THR A 61 -36.43 -9.95 38.42
C THR A 61 -36.87 -11.20 39.20
N PRO A 62 -36.05 -12.24 39.47
CA PRO A 62 -34.70 -12.21 40.09
C PRO A 62 -33.73 -13.21 39.38
N THR A 63 -32.46 -13.49 39.72
CA THR A 63 -31.78 -13.69 41.00
C THR A 63 -30.27 -13.77 40.73
N ALA A 64 -29.46 -13.30 41.68
CA ALA A 64 -28.02 -13.49 41.74
C ALA A 64 -27.62 -14.94 42.03
N ILE A 65 -26.50 -15.39 41.44
CA ILE A 65 -25.72 -16.53 41.95
C ILE A 65 -24.27 -16.08 42.03
N THR A 66 -23.79 -16.01 43.26
CA THR A 66 -22.39 -16.01 43.67
C THR A 66 -21.78 -17.39 43.45
N ASP A 67 -20.55 -17.48 42.97
CA ASP A 67 -19.59 -18.38 43.60
C ASP A 67 -18.14 -17.98 43.31
N ALA A 68 -17.37 -17.99 44.40
CA ALA A 68 -15.93 -17.78 44.45
C ALA A 68 -15.21 -19.13 44.33
N SER A 69 -14.04 -19.14 43.72
CA SER A 69 -13.07 -20.22 43.88
C SER A 69 -11.68 -19.64 44.06
N THR A 70 -11.31 -19.49 45.32
CA THR A 70 -9.97 -19.30 45.85
C THR A 70 -9.16 -20.58 45.66
N ALA A 71 -7.99 -20.50 45.02
CA ALA A 71 -6.99 -21.57 45.04
C ALA A 71 -5.67 -21.00 45.58
N THR A 72 -5.43 -21.28 46.85
CA THR A 72 -4.20 -20.99 47.58
C THR A 72 -3.20 -22.12 47.30
N SER A 73 -2.02 -21.81 46.77
CA SER A 73 -0.88 -22.72 46.80
C SER A 73 0.27 -22.10 47.58
N THR A 74 0.47 -22.61 48.80
CA THR A 74 1.65 -22.43 49.63
C THR A 74 2.84 -23.18 49.02
N ASN A 75 3.97 -22.52 48.82
CA ASN A 75 5.28 -23.18 48.84
C ASN A 75 6.32 -22.27 49.48
N THR A 76 6.83 -22.75 50.60
CA THR A 76 7.86 -22.17 51.44
C THR A 76 9.22 -22.70 50.98
N THR A 77 10.14 -21.82 50.58
CA THR A 77 11.58 -22.12 50.59
C THR A 77 12.35 -20.87 51.00
N THR A 78 13.00 -20.98 52.15
CA THR A 78 13.92 -20.02 52.75
C THR A 78 15.27 -19.99 52.00
N ASN A 79 15.82 -18.81 51.73
CA ASN A 79 17.27 -18.60 51.73
C ASN A 79 17.63 -17.12 51.98
N ASN A 80 18.46 -16.92 53.01
CA ASN A 80 19.06 -15.66 53.44
C ASN A 80 20.19 -15.22 52.48
N GLN A 81 20.17 -13.97 51.98
CA GLN A 81 21.39 -13.15 51.77
C GLN A 81 21.08 -11.63 51.82
N ASN A 82 21.82 -10.95 52.70
CA ASN A 82 22.24 -9.54 52.83
C ASN A 82 21.34 -8.35 52.36
N PRO A 83 21.18 -7.28 53.18
CA PRO A 83 20.27 -6.18 52.89
C PRO A 83 20.88 -5.14 51.93
N GLN A 84 20.27 -4.98 50.76
CA GLN A 84 20.29 -3.74 49.95
C GLN A 84 19.12 -2.84 50.42
N PRO A 85 19.23 -1.50 50.27
CA PRO A 85 18.20 -0.60 50.79
C PRO A 85 16.89 -0.82 50.03
N VAL A 86 15.90 -1.34 50.74
CA VAL A 86 14.55 -1.58 50.23
C VAL A 86 13.94 -0.23 49.87
N ALA A 87 13.74 0.01 48.57
CA ALA A 87 12.76 0.98 48.11
C ALA A 87 11.41 0.54 48.67
N THR A 88 10.84 1.37 49.55
CA THR A 88 9.54 1.13 50.16
C THR A 88 8.51 1.10 49.02
N GLU A 89 7.97 -0.08 48.70
CA GLU A 89 6.82 -0.19 47.81
C GLU A 89 5.69 0.63 48.44
N ALA A 90 5.27 1.67 47.73
CA ALA A 90 4.20 2.56 48.15
C ALA A 90 2.93 1.73 48.41
N THR A 91 2.28 1.95 49.55
CA THR A 91 1.01 1.27 49.83
C THR A 91 -0.09 1.79 48.89
N THR A 92 -1.16 1.04 48.65
CA THR A 92 -2.21 1.41 47.69
C THR A 92 -2.93 2.73 48.01
N SER A 93 -2.84 3.25 49.24
CA SER A 93 -3.31 4.61 49.58
C SER A 93 -2.41 5.72 49.02
N ASP A 94 -1.13 5.42 48.82
CA ASP A 94 -0.11 6.41 48.46
C ASP A 94 -0.12 6.75 46.97
N LEU A 95 -0.81 5.96 46.14
CA LEU A 95 -0.95 6.16 44.69
C LEU A 95 -2.21 6.93 44.29
N LYS A 96 -3.10 7.28 45.24
CA LYS A 96 -4.31 8.04 44.92
C LYS A 96 -3.98 9.48 44.55
N PRO A 97 -4.67 10.09 43.58
CA PRO A 97 -4.46 11.48 43.24
C PRO A 97 -4.86 12.43 44.38
N ILE A 98 -4.13 13.54 44.52
CA ILE A 98 -4.43 14.61 45.48
C ILE A 98 -4.78 15.92 44.76
N GLU A 99 -5.58 16.77 45.38
CA GLU A 99 -6.04 18.02 44.78
C GLU A 99 -4.86 18.93 44.39
N GLY A 100 -4.88 19.43 43.16
CA GLY A 100 -3.82 20.27 42.58
C GLY A 100 -2.63 19.50 41.99
N GLU A 101 -2.64 18.16 42.05
CA GLU A 101 -1.60 17.32 41.47
C GLU A 101 -1.55 17.44 39.94
N LYS A 102 -0.34 17.43 39.39
CA LYS A 102 -0.09 17.59 37.95
C LYS A 102 0.76 16.46 37.39
N VAL A 103 0.33 15.90 36.26
CA VAL A 103 1.03 14.81 35.56
C VAL A 103 1.15 15.17 34.08
N ASP A 104 2.37 15.12 33.57
CA ASP A 104 2.63 15.22 32.13
C ASP A 104 2.64 13.82 31.53
N LEU A 105 1.59 13.48 30.79
CA LEU A 105 1.41 12.18 30.13
C LEU A 105 1.79 12.30 28.65
N ARG A 106 2.63 11.37 28.17
CA ARG A 106 2.95 11.22 26.75
C ARG A 106 2.32 9.96 26.18
N ILE A 107 1.51 10.12 25.14
CA ILE A 107 1.01 9.02 24.32
C ILE A 107 1.88 8.97 23.06
N MET A 108 2.51 7.84 22.83
CA MET A 108 3.29 7.54 21.63
C MET A 108 2.49 6.58 20.77
N SER A 109 2.50 6.77 19.45
CA SER A 109 1.66 5.96 18.57
C SER A 109 2.31 5.60 17.23
N THR A 110 2.06 4.39 16.76
CA THR A 110 2.24 3.97 15.36
C THR A 110 0.89 3.71 14.70
N THR A 111 0.90 3.64 13.37
CA THR A 111 -0.24 3.26 12.54
C THR A 111 0.28 2.65 11.24
N ASP A 112 -0.51 1.78 10.62
CA ASP A 112 -0.29 1.29 9.25
C ASP A 112 1.13 0.72 9.04
N LEU A 113 1.61 -0.06 10.03
CA LEU A 113 2.95 -0.65 10.01
C LEU A 113 3.12 -1.61 8.82
N HIS A 114 2.04 -2.26 8.40
CA HIS A 114 1.96 -3.09 7.20
C HIS A 114 3.05 -4.16 7.11
N THR A 115 3.41 -4.77 8.24
CA THR A 115 4.53 -5.73 8.38
C THR A 115 5.91 -5.22 8.01
N ASN A 116 6.13 -3.89 7.95
CA ASN A 116 7.46 -3.29 7.86
C ASN A 116 8.16 -3.38 9.21
N LEU A 117 8.60 -4.60 9.56
CA LEU A 117 9.19 -4.90 10.86
C LEU A 117 10.63 -4.35 10.98
N VAL A 118 11.41 -4.52 9.93
CA VAL A 118 12.80 -4.08 9.82
C VAL A 118 12.98 -3.13 8.63
N ASN A 119 14.13 -2.46 8.58
CA ASN A 119 14.49 -1.50 7.53
C ASN A 119 14.89 -2.19 6.22
N TYR A 120 13.97 -2.98 5.64
CA TYR A 120 14.19 -3.77 4.44
C TYR A 120 13.01 -3.71 3.47
N ASP A 121 13.31 -3.44 2.21
CA ASP A 121 12.35 -3.51 1.11
C ASP A 121 12.43 -4.90 0.48
N TYR A 122 11.50 -5.77 0.86
CA TYR A 122 11.40 -7.14 0.35
C TYR A 122 11.07 -7.23 -1.14
N TYR A 123 10.44 -6.20 -1.68
CA TYR A 123 10.09 -6.13 -3.09
C TYR A 123 11.34 -5.81 -3.93
N GLN A 124 12.24 -4.97 -3.42
CA GLN A 124 13.52 -4.65 -4.05
C GLN A 124 14.67 -5.55 -3.62
N ASP A 125 14.46 -6.44 -2.65
CA ASP A 125 15.48 -7.37 -2.12
C ASP A 125 16.72 -6.60 -1.61
N LYS A 126 16.49 -5.49 -0.88
CA LYS A 126 17.56 -4.63 -0.33
C LYS A 126 17.13 -3.88 0.93
N GLU A 127 18.11 -3.40 1.70
CA GLU A 127 17.88 -2.51 2.84
C GLU A 127 17.27 -1.17 2.42
N SER A 128 16.42 -0.60 3.28
CA SER A 128 15.77 0.70 3.08
C SER A 128 15.78 1.51 4.36
N GLN A 129 16.43 2.67 4.36
CA GLN A 129 16.45 3.56 5.53
C GLN A 129 15.18 4.39 5.71
N LYS A 130 14.14 4.11 4.91
CA LYS A 130 12.91 4.92 4.86
C LYS A 130 11.73 4.29 5.59
N ILE A 131 11.89 3.08 6.13
CA ILE A 131 10.82 2.27 6.71
C ILE A 131 11.35 1.41 7.86
N GLY A 132 10.44 0.83 8.64
CA GLY A 132 10.72 -0.24 9.57
C GLY A 132 10.48 0.13 11.03
N LEU A 133 9.69 -0.66 11.75
CA LEU A 133 9.48 -0.54 13.19
C LEU A 133 10.80 -0.56 13.96
N ALA A 134 11.82 -1.30 13.49
CA ALA A 134 13.16 -1.27 14.08
C ALA A 134 13.80 0.13 14.07
N LYS A 135 13.50 0.99 13.10
CA LYS A 135 13.96 2.40 13.10
C LYS A 135 13.07 3.26 14.00
N THR A 136 11.76 3.06 13.97
CA THR A 136 10.83 3.76 14.86
C THR A 136 11.14 3.47 16.34
N ALA A 137 11.61 2.27 16.67
CA ALA A 137 12.04 1.87 18.01
C ALA A 137 13.10 2.82 18.60
N VAL A 138 14.00 3.35 17.77
CA VAL A 138 14.99 4.36 18.22
C VAL A 138 14.27 5.62 18.72
N LEU A 139 13.30 6.12 17.95
CA LEU A 139 12.49 7.28 18.33
C LEU A 139 11.64 7.01 19.57
N ILE A 140 11.13 5.79 19.74
CA ILE A 140 10.36 5.36 20.92
C ILE A 140 11.24 5.45 22.16
N GLU A 141 12.45 4.89 22.12
CA GLU A 141 13.37 4.92 23.26
C GLU A 141 13.87 6.34 23.57
N GLU A 142 14.05 7.20 22.57
CA GLU A 142 14.32 8.62 22.76
C GLU A 142 13.15 9.34 23.44
N ALA A 143 11.92 9.13 22.95
CA ALA A 143 10.73 9.75 23.50
C ALA A 143 10.44 9.32 24.96
N LYS A 144 10.74 8.07 25.32
CA LYS A 144 10.68 7.55 26.70
C LYS A 144 11.72 8.19 27.63
N LYS A 145 12.90 8.55 27.12
CA LYS A 145 13.93 9.25 27.91
C LYS A 145 13.54 10.70 28.19
N GLU A 146 12.86 11.35 27.25
CA GLU A 146 12.38 12.73 27.41
C GLU A 146 11.21 12.83 28.40
N ASN A 147 10.26 11.89 28.35
CA ASN A 147 9.18 11.79 29.31
C ASN A 147 8.99 10.30 29.68
N PRO A 148 9.20 9.90 30.95
CA PRO A 148 8.99 8.51 31.37
C PRO A 148 7.52 8.12 31.55
N ASN A 149 6.61 9.09 31.72
CA ASN A 149 5.17 8.84 31.86
C ASN A 149 4.54 8.56 30.50
N THR A 150 4.69 7.32 30.03
CA THR A 150 4.33 6.96 28.65
C THR A 150 3.19 5.95 28.55
N VAL A 151 2.40 6.12 27.50
CA VAL A 151 1.51 5.10 26.93
C VAL A 151 1.93 4.90 25.47
N LEU A 152 2.16 3.66 25.04
CA LEU A 152 2.56 3.34 23.66
C LEU A 152 1.49 2.49 22.99
N VAL A 153 0.94 2.94 21.87
CA VAL A 153 -0.19 2.28 21.20
C VAL A 153 0.03 2.14 19.70
N ASP A 154 -0.72 1.23 19.08
CA ASP A 154 -0.75 1.09 17.63
C ASP A 154 -2.19 1.16 17.08
N ASN A 155 -2.36 1.86 15.97
CA ASN A 155 -3.67 2.13 15.39
C ASN A 155 -4.11 1.15 14.29
N GLY A 156 -3.58 -0.08 14.24
CA GLY A 156 -4.05 -1.11 13.29
C GLY A 156 -3.28 -1.15 11.97
N ASP A 157 -3.66 -2.08 11.09
CA ASP A 157 -2.95 -2.48 9.87
C ASP A 157 -1.51 -2.93 10.13
N VAL A 158 -1.38 -3.94 11.00
CA VAL A 158 -0.12 -4.49 11.49
C VAL A 158 0.31 -5.71 10.69
N ILE A 159 -0.62 -6.60 10.33
CA ILE A 159 -0.32 -8.00 9.96
C ILE A 159 -0.35 -8.33 8.45
N GLN A 160 -0.63 -7.36 7.59
CA GLN A 160 -0.56 -7.51 6.12
C GLN A 160 0.13 -6.29 5.50
N GLY A 161 0.85 -6.48 4.39
CA GLY A 161 1.38 -5.39 3.55
C GLY A 161 2.62 -5.82 2.77
N THR A 162 3.75 -5.98 3.46
CA THR A 162 4.95 -6.58 2.85
C THR A 162 4.80 -8.11 2.64
N PRO A 163 5.68 -8.74 1.84
CA PRO A 163 5.76 -10.20 1.73
C PRO A 163 5.95 -10.94 3.06
N LEU A 164 6.38 -10.26 4.14
CA LEU A 164 6.48 -10.86 5.47
C LEU A 164 5.09 -11.27 5.99
N GLY A 165 4.08 -10.42 5.83
CA GLY A 165 2.70 -10.74 6.22
C GLY A 165 2.19 -11.97 5.48
N THR A 166 2.34 -11.99 4.16
CA THR A 166 1.96 -13.15 3.32
C THR A 166 2.72 -14.41 3.72
N TYR A 167 4.02 -14.29 4.02
CA TYR A 167 4.84 -15.41 4.46
C TYR A 167 4.31 -16.01 5.77
N LYS A 168 3.99 -15.19 6.78
CA LYS A 168 3.49 -15.65 8.08
C LYS A 168 2.00 -15.98 8.11
N ALA A 169 1.23 -15.61 7.09
CA ALA A 169 -0.17 -15.99 6.97
C ALA A 169 -0.38 -17.27 6.14
N ILE A 170 0.36 -17.43 5.03
CA ILE A 170 0.07 -18.43 3.99
C ILE A 170 1.21 -19.43 3.80
N VAL A 171 2.46 -18.96 3.70
CA VAL A 171 3.60 -19.79 3.27
C VAL A 171 4.15 -20.63 4.42
N LYS A 172 4.42 -19.98 5.54
CA LYS A 172 4.76 -20.57 6.83
C LYS A 172 3.85 -19.95 7.89
N PRO A 173 2.58 -20.38 7.94
CA PRO A 173 1.60 -19.82 8.86
C PRO A 173 2.12 -19.84 10.29
N VAL A 174 1.85 -18.78 11.06
CA VAL A 174 2.09 -18.74 12.52
C VAL A 174 1.56 -20.04 13.14
N ALA A 175 2.32 -20.73 14.00
CA ALA A 175 1.84 -21.94 14.67
C ALA A 175 0.75 -21.62 15.72
N GLU A 176 0.06 -22.64 16.25
CA GLU A 176 -1.10 -22.45 17.14
C GLU A 176 -0.81 -21.65 18.41
N ASN A 177 0.43 -21.72 18.92
CA ASN A 177 0.88 -21.00 20.12
C ASN A 177 2.09 -20.10 19.84
N GLU A 178 2.33 -19.78 18.57
CA GLU A 178 3.39 -18.87 18.17
C GLU A 178 2.83 -17.46 18.09
N GLU A 179 3.56 -16.50 18.64
CA GLU A 179 3.21 -15.10 18.53
C GLU A 179 3.67 -14.55 17.17
N HIS A 180 2.84 -13.72 16.53
CA HIS A 180 3.21 -13.08 15.27
C HIS A 180 4.42 -12.15 15.47
N PRO A 181 5.43 -12.13 14.57
CA PRO A 181 6.68 -11.38 14.78
C PRO A 181 6.49 -9.88 14.97
N MET A 182 5.42 -9.30 14.39
CA MET A 182 5.06 -7.90 14.67
C MET A 182 4.67 -7.69 16.14
N TYR A 183 3.80 -8.54 16.69
CA TYR A 183 3.39 -8.43 18.09
C TYR A 183 4.53 -8.78 19.05
N GLN A 184 5.43 -9.71 18.68
CA GLN A 184 6.65 -9.96 19.45
C GLN A 184 7.51 -8.71 19.60
N ALA A 185 7.68 -7.97 18.50
CA ALA A 185 8.41 -6.71 18.51
C ALA A 185 7.67 -5.61 19.30
N MET A 186 6.36 -5.50 19.16
CA MET A 186 5.54 -4.55 19.93
C MET A 186 5.61 -4.83 21.43
N ASN A 187 5.53 -6.09 21.84
CA ASN A 187 5.70 -6.48 23.25
C ASN A 187 7.11 -6.18 23.76
N ALA A 188 8.15 -6.44 22.96
CA ALA A 188 9.53 -6.10 23.32
C ALA A 188 9.75 -4.58 23.47
N LEU A 189 8.98 -3.77 22.76
CA LEU A 189 8.98 -2.29 22.87
C LEU A 189 8.06 -1.78 23.98
N GLY A 190 7.23 -2.63 24.58
CA GLY A 190 6.30 -2.26 25.65
C GLY A 190 5.10 -1.46 25.16
N TYR A 191 4.47 -1.89 24.06
CA TYR A 191 3.14 -1.39 23.68
C TYR A 191 2.11 -1.76 24.76
N ASP A 192 1.19 -0.84 25.02
CA ASP A 192 0.11 -0.98 26.00
C ASP A 192 -1.19 -1.50 25.37
N ALA A 193 -1.48 -1.13 24.11
CA ALA A 193 -2.64 -1.59 23.37
C ALA A 193 -2.48 -1.41 21.86
N SER A 194 -3.33 -2.10 21.08
CA SER A 194 -3.52 -1.89 19.65
C SER A 194 -5.01 -1.96 19.30
N THR A 195 -5.38 -1.58 18.08
CA THR A 195 -6.72 -1.79 17.52
C THR A 195 -6.67 -2.60 16.22
N LEU A 196 -7.83 -2.82 15.61
CA LEU A 196 -7.95 -3.47 14.31
C LEU A 196 -8.06 -2.41 13.22
N GLY A 197 -7.25 -2.55 12.19
CA GLY A 197 -7.46 -1.93 10.88
C GLY A 197 -8.14 -2.87 9.90
N ASN A 198 -8.32 -2.39 8.67
CA ASN A 198 -9.01 -3.18 7.65
C ASN A 198 -8.19 -4.37 7.17
N HIS A 199 -6.87 -4.30 7.23
CA HIS A 199 -5.98 -5.34 6.76
C HIS A 199 -5.82 -6.51 7.75
N GLU A 200 -6.26 -6.36 9.00
CA GLU A 200 -6.36 -7.47 9.96
C GLU A 200 -7.33 -8.57 9.49
N PHE A 201 -8.32 -8.24 8.66
CA PHE A 201 -9.37 -9.17 8.24
C PHE A 201 -8.98 -10.01 7.00
N ASN A 202 -7.99 -9.59 6.21
CA ASN A 202 -7.68 -10.14 4.88
C ASN A 202 -7.43 -11.66 4.83
N TYR A 203 -6.96 -12.26 5.93
CA TYR A 203 -6.69 -13.70 6.02
C TYR A 203 -7.82 -14.49 6.70
N GLY A 204 -8.95 -13.84 6.94
CA GLY A 204 -10.15 -14.40 7.56
C GLY A 204 -10.16 -14.31 9.10
N LEU A 205 -11.38 -14.35 9.65
CA LEU A 205 -11.63 -14.23 11.10
C LEU A 205 -10.93 -15.30 11.95
N ASP A 206 -10.75 -16.52 11.42
CA ASP A 206 -10.10 -17.60 12.16
C ASP A 206 -8.61 -17.31 12.35
N TYR A 207 -7.94 -16.81 11.32
CA TYR A 207 -6.55 -16.38 11.42
C TYR A 207 -6.43 -15.19 12.38
N LEU A 208 -7.27 -14.17 12.21
CA LEU A 208 -7.25 -12.97 13.06
C LEU A 208 -7.45 -13.33 14.54
N LYS A 209 -8.45 -14.15 14.87
CA LYS A 209 -8.70 -14.60 16.25
C LYS A 209 -7.51 -15.35 16.83
N LYS A 210 -6.82 -16.17 16.02
CA LYS A 210 -5.61 -16.86 16.45
C LYS A 210 -4.47 -15.89 16.75
N ILE A 211 -4.24 -14.91 15.87
CA ILE A 211 -3.21 -13.90 16.10
C ILE A 211 -3.51 -13.12 17.38
N ILE A 212 -4.74 -12.63 17.56
CA ILE A 212 -5.15 -11.90 18.77
C ILE A 212 -4.95 -12.74 20.03
N ALA A 213 -5.31 -14.03 20.01
CA ALA A 213 -5.17 -14.93 21.16
C ALA A 213 -3.72 -15.12 21.63
N THR A 214 -2.75 -14.94 20.72
CA THR A 214 -1.31 -15.10 21.00
C THR A 214 -0.55 -13.77 21.09
N ALA A 215 -1.22 -12.63 20.85
CA ALA A 215 -0.57 -11.33 20.70
C ALA A 215 0.02 -10.78 22.01
N ASN A 216 -0.37 -11.30 23.17
CA ASN A 216 0.05 -10.82 24.51
C ASN A 216 -0.13 -9.30 24.72
N LEU A 217 -1.00 -8.68 23.93
CA LEU A 217 -1.28 -7.24 23.87
C LEU A 217 -2.79 -7.06 23.74
N PRO A 218 -3.44 -6.14 24.49
CA PRO A 218 -4.84 -5.82 24.28
C PRO A 218 -5.09 -5.30 22.85
N ILE A 219 -5.85 -6.04 22.06
CA ILE A 219 -6.29 -5.62 20.72
C ILE A 219 -7.80 -5.34 20.79
N LEU A 220 -8.17 -4.10 20.52
CA LEU A 220 -9.49 -3.56 20.86
C LEU A 220 -10.29 -3.17 19.62
N ASN A 221 -11.60 -3.43 19.62
CA ASN A 221 -12.50 -2.93 18.58
C ASN A 221 -13.95 -2.83 19.10
N ALA A 222 -14.54 -1.64 18.97
CA ALA A 222 -15.88 -1.32 19.49
C ALA A 222 -17.01 -1.56 18.48
N ASN A 223 -16.72 -1.63 17.18
CA ASN A 223 -17.75 -1.53 16.14
C ASN A 223 -17.94 -2.78 15.27
N VAL A 224 -17.18 -3.86 15.48
CA VAL A 224 -17.38 -5.16 14.81
C VAL A 224 -18.20 -6.08 15.70
N LEU A 225 -19.41 -6.42 15.24
CA LEU A 225 -20.36 -7.24 15.98
C LEU A 225 -20.64 -8.54 15.22
N ASP A 226 -20.97 -9.59 15.97
CA ASP A 226 -21.37 -10.88 15.40
C ASP A 226 -22.73 -10.73 14.67
N PHE A 227 -22.81 -11.28 13.46
CA PHE A 227 -23.97 -11.11 12.59
C PHE A 227 -25.28 -11.64 13.17
N LYS A 228 -25.23 -12.68 14.02
CA LYS A 228 -26.43 -13.33 14.56
C LYS A 228 -26.85 -12.74 15.91
N THR A 229 -25.88 -12.47 16.76
CA THR A 229 -26.12 -12.09 18.16
C THR A 229 -26.09 -10.58 18.39
N HIS A 230 -25.53 -9.83 17.43
CA HIS A 230 -25.24 -8.40 17.55
C HIS A 230 -24.38 -8.05 18.77
N GLN A 231 -23.65 -9.03 19.32
CA GLN A 231 -22.68 -8.80 20.39
C GLN A 231 -21.30 -8.48 19.82
N PRO A 232 -20.45 -7.72 20.53
CA PRO A 232 -19.08 -7.47 20.09
C PRO A 232 -18.29 -8.76 19.82
N VAL A 233 -17.59 -8.83 18.69
CA VAL A 233 -16.71 -9.97 18.35
C VAL A 233 -15.41 -9.91 19.14
N PHE A 234 -14.93 -8.70 19.41
CA PHE A 234 -13.67 -8.42 20.08
C PHE A 234 -13.90 -7.62 21.36
N LYS A 235 -12.85 -7.50 22.18
CA LYS A 235 -12.88 -6.66 23.38
C LYS A 235 -13.07 -5.20 22.95
N THR A 236 -14.15 -4.57 23.40
CA THR A 236 -14.56 -3.23 22.93
C THR A 236 -13.67 -2.11 23.46
N TYR A 237 -13.11 -2.27 24.66
CA TYR A 237 -12.20 -1.32 25.29
C TYR A 237 -11.42 -2.00 26.42
N ASP A 238 -10.37 -1.34 26.88
CA ASP A 238 -9.66 -1.68 28.12
C ASP A 238 -9.46 -0.44 28.99
N ILE A 239 -9.29 -0.63 30.30
CA ILE A 239 -8.85 0.43 31.21
C ILE A 239 -7.55 -0.01 31.82
N ILE A 240 -6.45 0.59 31.37
CA ILE A 240 -5.09 0.26 31.81
C ILE A 240 -4.72 1.22 32.93
N THR A 241 -4.52 0.69 34.14
CA THR A 241 -3.99 1.47 35.26
C THR A 241 -2.46 1.49 35.18
N LYS A 242 -1.87 2.69 35.05
CA LYS A 242 -0.41 2.88 35.07
C LYS A 242 -0.01 3.79 36.23
N THR A 243 1.17 3.53 36.78
CA THR A 243 1.78 4.40 37.80
C THR A 243 2.69 5.40 37.12
N PHE A 244 2.40 6.68 37.30
CA PHE A 244 3.17 7.81 36.76
C PHE A 244 3.82 8.62 37.87
N LYS A 245 4.74 9.50 37.47
CA LYS A 245 5.33 10.51 38.34
C LYS A 245 4.65 11.86 38.13
N ASP A 246 4.19 12.48 39.21
CA ASP A 246 3.71 13.85 39.16
C ASP A 246 4.87 14.86 39.05
N SER A 247 4.54 16.15 38.94
CA SER A 247 5.53 17.25 38.89
C SER A 247 6.45 17.36 40.12
N THR A 248 6.15 16.67 41.23
CA THR A 248 6.95 16.64 42.46
C THR A 248 7.78 15.35 42.61
N GLY A 249 7.62 14.39 41.70
CA GLY A 249 8.26 13.07 41.73
C GLY A 249 7.49 12.01 42.53
N ARG A 250 6.29 12.33 43.01
CA ARG A 250 5.37 11.40 43.68
C ARG A 250 4.79 10.43 42.67
N SER A 251 4.64 9.17 43.09
CA SER A 251 3.95 8.16 42.28
C SER A 251 2.44 8.30 42.41
N VAL A 252 1.73 8.30 41.29
CA VAL A 252 0.26 8.38 41.22
C VAL A 252 -0.27 7.39 40.18
N ALA A 253 -1.37 6.73 40.49
CA ALA A 253 -2.04 5.83 39.56
C ALA A 253 -3.02 6.62 38.67
N LEU A 254 -3.00 6.33 37.38
CA LEU A 254 -3.91 6.91 36.39
C LEU A 254 -4.54 5.78 35.55
N ASN A 255 -5.85 5.85 35.35
CA ASN A 255 -6.61 4.89 34.56
C ASN A 255 -6.80 5.40 33.13
N ILE A 256 -6.18 4.74 32.16
CA ILE A 256 -6.27 5.08 30.75
C ILE A 256 -7.30 4.16 30.09
N GLY A 257 -8.47 4.71 29.74
CA GLY A 257 -9.47 4.04 28.93
C GLY A 257 -9.06 4.09 27.46
N ILE A 258 -8.94 2.93 26.82
CA ILE A 258 -8.56 2.80 25.41
C ILE A 258 -9.65 2.02 24.68
N THR A 259 -10.03 2.48 23.49
CA THR A 259 -10.94 1.78 22.58
C THR A 259 -10.46 1.97 21.14
N GLY A 260 -11.10 1.32 20.17
CA GLY A 260 -10.82 1.58 18.77
C GLY A 260 -11.90 1.13 17.82
N ILE A 261 -11.79 1.55 16.56
CA ILE A 261 -12.76 1.29 15.49
C ILE A 261 -12.04 0.95 14.18
N VAL A 262 -12.78 0.34 13.27
CA VAL A 262 -12.38 0.06 11.88
C VAL A 262 -13.46 0.60 10.91
N PRO A 263 -13.15 0.96 9.66
CA PRO A 263 -14.16 1.54 8.76
C PRO A 263 -15.24 0.49 8.41
N PRO A 264 -16.53 0.86 8.35
CA PRO A 264 -17.61 -0.05 7.96
C PRO A 264 -17.40 -0.74 6.60
N GLN A 265 -16.61 -0.12 5.72
CA GLN A 265 -16.28 -0.59 4.39
C GLN A 265 -15.53 -1.92 4.36
N ILE A 266 -15.01 -2.44 5.49
CA ILE A 266 -14.45 -3.81 5.53
C ILE A 266 -15.45 -4.87 5.06
N LEU A 267 -16.75 -4.64 5.20
CA LEU A 267 -17.79 -5.54 4.68
C LEU A 267 -17.83 -5.60 3.15
N ASN A 268 -17.38 -4.54 2.49
CA ASN A 268 -17.25 -4.47 1.03
C ASN A 268 -15.92 -5.06 0.58
N TRP A 269 -14.84 -4.64 1.24
CA TRP A 269 -13.47 -4.95 0.87
C TRP A 269 -13.08 -6.40 1.14
N ASP A 270 -13.54 -6.95 2.26
CA ASP A 270 -13.18 -8.30 2.71
C ASP A 270 -14.42 -9.21 2.77
N LYS A 271 -15.37 -8.94 1.88
CA LYS A 271 -16.68 -9.60 1.78
C LYS A 271 -16.56 -11.13 1.82
N ALA A 272 -15.62 -11.71 1.08
CA ALA A 272 -15.40 -13.16 1.03
C ALA A 272 -15.09 -13.78 2.41
N ASN A 273 -14.46 -13.02 3.29
CA ASN A 273 -14.10 -13.43 4.63
C ASN A 273 -15.20 -13.10 5.66
N LEU A 274 -16.00 -12.05 5.42
CA LEU A 274 -16.87 -11.43 6.44
C LEU A 274 -18.38 -11.59 6.21
N GLU A 275 -18.84 -11.81 4.97
CA GLU A 275 -20.27 -11.88 4.63
C GLU A 275 -20.99 -12.95 5.48
N GLY A 276 -22.09 -12.55 6.10
CA GLY A 276 -22.90 -13.40 6.97
C GLY A 276 -22.24 -13.81 8.30
N LYS A 277 -21.06 -13.26 8.64
CA LYS A 277 -20.35 -13.55 9.89
C LYS A 277 -20.32 -12.36 10.84
N VAL A 278 -20.17 -11.14 10.32
CA VAL A 278 -20.14 -9.92 11.13
C VAL A 278 -21.03 -8.83 10.54
N ILE A 279 -21.41 -7.87 11.39
CA ILE A 279 -21.88 -6.53 11.00
C ILE A 279 -20.87 -5.51 11.55
N VAL A 280 -20.78 -4.36 10.87
CA VAL A 280 -19.93 -3.26 11.33
C VAL A 280 -20.80 -2.05 11.57
N LYS A 281 -20.82 -1.61 12.82
CA LYS A 281 -21.54 -0.43 13.27
C LYS A 281 -20.80 0.83 12.80
N ASP A 282 -21.56 1.89 12.56
CA ASP A 282 -21.01 3.23 12.38
C ASP A 282 -20.00 3.57 13.49
N SER A 283 -18.82 4.02 13.06
CA SER A 283 -17.67 4.26 13.92
C SER A 283 -17.92 5.35 14.95
N VAL A 284 -18.55 6.47 14.56
CA VAL A 284 -18.85 7.59 15.45
C VAL A 284 -19.84 7.15 16.53
N LYS A 285 -20.94 6.49 16.13
CA LYS A 285 -21.96 5.97 17.08
C LYS A 285 -21.38 4.94 18.06
N ALA A 286 -20.48 4.08 17.60
CA ALA A 286 -19.83 3.11 18.48
C ALA A 286 -18.98 3.79 19.57
N ILE A 287 -18.27 4.87 19.22
CA ILE A 287 -17.47 5.64 20.19
C ILE A 287 -18.37 6.45 21.14
N GLU A 288 -19.42 7.10 20.64
CA GLU A 288 -20.38 7.84 21.47
C GLU A 288 -21.02 6.97 22.56
N GLU A 289 -21.26 5.69 22.28
CA GLU A 289 -21.81 4.74 23.26
C GLU A 289 -20.77 4.24 24.28
N ILE A 290 -19.53 4.02 23.85
CA ILE A 290 -18.51 3.40 24.71
C ILE A 290 -17.80 4.40 25.63
N VAL A 291 -17.70 5.67 25.21
CA VAL A 291 -17.05 6.75 25.99
C VAL A 291 -17.69 6.93 27.38
N PRO A 292 -19.03 7.09 27.52
CA PRO A 292 -19.66 7.18 28.83
C PRO A 292 -19.45 5.93 29.69
N THR A 293 -19.42 4.75 29.07
CA THR A 293 -19.19 3.47 29.75
C THR A 293 -17.79 3.39 30.34
N MET A 294 -16.76 3.80 29.60
CA MET A 294 -15.38 3.85 30.10
C MET A 294 -15.23 4.84 31.25
N ARG A 295 -15.83 6.04 31.14
CA ARG A 295 -15.84 7.03 32.23
C ARG A 295 -16.50 6.49 33.49
N ALA A 296 -17.67 5.86 33.36
CA ALA A 296 -18.40 5.29 34.49
C ALA A 296 -17.61 4.15 35.20
N LYS A 297 -16.73 3.45 34.47
CA LYS A 297 -15.83 2.43 35.03
C LYS A 297 -14.49 3.00 35.54
N GLY A 298 -14.33 4.32 35.59
CA GLY A 298 -13.20 4.98 36.23
C GLY A 298 -12.04 5.34 35.31
N ALA A 299 -12.26 5.44 33.99
CA ALA A 299 -11.25 5.97 33.07
C ALA A 299 -11.04 7.48 33.32
N ASP A 300 -9.80 7.85 33.66
CA ASP A 300 -9.37 9.22 33.89
C ASP A 300 -9.04 9.94 32.58
N VAL A 301 -8.44 9.20 31.63
CA VAL A 301 -8.17 9.65 30.26
C VAL A 301 -8.81 8.68 29.28
N ILE A 302 -9.42 9.17 28.20
CA ILE A 302 -9.94 8.34 27.10
C ILE A 302 -9.15 8.61 25.82
N LEU A 303 -8.52 7.54 25.33
CA LEU A 303 -7.80 7.48 24.07
C LEU A 303 -8.58 6.63 23.07
N VAL A 304 -8.84 7.17 21.89
CA VAL A 304 -9.47 6.44 20.78
C VAL A 304 -8.44 6.12 19.71
N LEU A 305 -8.27 4.83 19.43
CA LEU A 305 -7.52 4.31 18.28
C LEU A 305 -8.48 4.19 17.10
N SER A 306 -8.58 5.25 16.32
CA SER A 306 -9.46 5.35 15.17
C SER A 306 -8.72 4.86 13.93
N HIS A 307 -8.81 3.57 13.57
CA HIS A 307 -8.31 3.11 12.28
C HIS A 307 -9.21 3.62 11.15
N SER A 308 -9.01 4.88 10.79
CA SER A 308 -9.80 5.68 9.87
C SER A 308 -8.99 6.95 9.58
N GLY A 309 -9.13 7.51 8.37
CA GLY A 309 -8.56 8.82 8.07
C GLY A 309 -9.28 9.95 8.82
N ILE A 310 -8.75 11.17 8.73
CA ILE A 310 -9.35 12.32 9.44
C ILE A 310 -10.70 12.72 8.83
N GLY A 311 -10.85 12.69 7.49
CA GLY A 311 -12.10 13.10 6.84
C GLY A 311 -12.25 14.62 6.71
N ASP A 312 -13.45 15.06 6.35
CA ASP A 312 -13.85 16.48 6.35
C ASP A 312 -14.63 16.84 7.63
N ASP A 313 -15.18 18.06 7.70
CA ASP A 313 -15.93 18.57 8.85
C ASP A 313 -17.45 18.28 8.80
N ARG A 314 -17.88 17.37 7.90
CA ARG A 314 -19.25 16.88 7.80
C ARG A 314 -19.33 15.44 8.22
N TYR A 315 -20.45 15.05 8.82
CA TYR A 315 -20.66 13.68 9.25
C TYR A 315 -21.71 13.03 8.36
N GLU A 316 -21.35 11.91 7.76
CA GLU A 316 -22.26 10.98 7.08
C GLU A 316 -22.19 9.61 7.74
N GLU A 317 -23.36 9.08 8.12
CA GLU A 317 -23.41 7.76 8.77
C GLU A 317 -22.86 6.67 7.85
N GLY A 318 -21.90 5.91 8.38
CA GLY A 318 -21.22 4.83 7.67
C GLY A 318 -20.04 5.28 6.80
N GLU A 319 -19.60 6.53 6.87
CA GLU A 319 -18.43 7.00 6.11
C GLU A 319 -17.10 6.41 6.60
N GLU A 320 -16.11 6.40 5.71
CA GLU A 320 -14.81 5.72 5.92
C GLU A 320 -13.86 6.51 6.84
N ASN A 321 -13.84 7.84 6.67
CA ASN A 321 -12.84 8.75 7.25
C ASN A 321 -13.52 9.68 8.26
N VAL A 322 -13.52 9.29 9.54
CA VAL A 322 -14.29 9.91 10.63
C VAL A 322 -13.42 10.47 11.77
N GLY A 323 -12.10 10.58 11.57
CA GLY A 323 -11.18 11.02 12.63
C GLY A 323 -11.50 12.43 13.16
N TYR A 324 -12.00 13.33 12.32
CA TYR A 324 -12.48 14.67 12.71
C TYR A 324 -13.68 14.57 13.66
N GLN A 325 -14.65 13.74 13.31
CA GLN A 325 -15.90 13.53 14.04
C GLN A 325 -15.60 12.88 15.39
N ILE A 326 -14.74 11.85 15.42
CA ILE A 326 -14.31 11.18 16.65
C ILE A 326 -13.57 12.13 17.58
N ALA A 327 -12.66 12.97 17.06
CA ALA A 327 -11.97 13.99 17.85
C ALA A 327 -12.93 15.05 18.43
N SER A 328 -14.11 15.19 17.83
CA SER A 328 -15.16 16.12 18.27
C SER A 328 -16.12 15.52 19.31
N ILE A 329 -16.02 14.23 19.63
CA ILE A 329 -16.90 13.57 20.61
C ILE A 329 -16.54 14.04 22.02
N LYS A 330 -17.55 14.53 22.73
CA LYS A 330 -17.39 14.95 24.14
C LYS A 330 -16.92 13.79 25.01
N GLY A 331 -15.80 13.99 25.69
CA GLY A 331 -15.23 13.03 26.64
C GLY A 331 -14.13 12.16 26.04
N VAL A 332 -13.80 12.31 24.76
CA VAL A 332 -12.54 11.83 24.16
C VAL A 332 -11.44 12.86 24.46
N ASP A 333 -10.29 12.40 24.97
CA ASP A 333 -9.18 13.30 25.34
C ASP A 333 -8.03 13.28 24.31
N ALA A 334 -7.92 12.20 23.53
CA ALA A 334 -6.90 12.04 22.51
C ALA A 334 -7.37 11.05 21.43
N VAL A 335 -6.95 11.28 20.18
CA VAL A 335 -7.24 10.39 19.06
C VAL A 335 -5.97 10.06 18.30
N VAL A 336 -5.76 8.77 18.03
CA VAL A 336 -4.76 8.31 17.05
C VAL A 336 -5.53 7.86 15.82
N THR A 337 -5.15 8.36 14.65
CA THR A 337 -5.76 8.06 13.35
C THR A 337 -4.77 7.36 12.42
N GLY A 338 -5.26 6.82 11.30
CA GLY A 338 -4.50 5.96 10.39
C GLY A 338 -5.19 5.80 9.03
N HIS A 339 -5.08 4.61 8.43
CA HIS A 339 -5.82 4.14 7.25
C HIS A 339 -5.50 4.84 5.92
N SER A 340 -5.55 6.18 5.93
CA SER A 340 -5.29 7.04 4.77
C SER A 340 -3.79 7.33 4.55
N HIS A 341 -2.92 6.86 5.45
CA HIS A 341 -1.46 7.05 5.39
C HIS A 341 -0.98 8.50 5.35
N ALA A 342 -1.83 9.46 5.71
CA ALA A 342 -1.48 10.87 5.71
C ALA A 342 -0.64 11.24 6.95
N GLU A 343 -0.08 12.44 6.90
CA GLU A 343 0.68 13.02 8.00
C GLU A 343 -0.20 14.10 8.68
N PHE A 344 -0.46 13.94 9.98
CA PHE A 344 -1.06 14.98 10.80
C PHE A 344 -0.49 14.93 12.23
N PRO A 345 -0.15 16.08 12.84
CA PRO A 345 -0.16 17.42 12.27
C PRO A 345 0.94 17.70 11.24
N SER A 346 0.80 18.77 10.46
CA SER A 346 1.87 19.25 9.58
C SER A 346 2.97 20.02 10.33
N GLY A 347 2.69 20.46 11.56
CA GLY A 347 3.60 21.19 12.45
C GLY A 347 3.80 22.66 12.08
N ASN A 348 3.18 23.14 11.00
CA ASN A 348 3.41 24.47 10.46
C ASN A 348 2.14 25.21 9.99
N GLY A 349 0.96 24.61 10.14
CA GLY A 349 -0.30 25.25 9.76
C GLY A 349 -0.59 25.23 8.25
N THR A 350 0.15 24.45 7.45
CA THR A 350 0.00 24.40 5.98
C THR A 350 -0.41 23.02 5.46
N GLY A 351 -0.85 22.12 6.35
CA GLY A 351 -1.31 20.78 5.98
C GLY A 351 -2.62 20.78 5.19
N PHE A 352 -2.94 19.64 4.57
CA PHE A 352 -4.18 19.46 3.81
C PHE A 352 -5.45 19.72 4.64
N TYR A 353 -5.44 19.38 5.93
CA TYR A 353 -6.60 19.46 6.82
C TYR A 353 -6.86 20.87 7.39
N GLU A 354 -5.94 21.82 7.20
CA GLU A 354 -6.05 23.19 7.75
C GLU A 354 -7.23 23.98 7.17
N LYS A 355 -7.77 23.53 6.04
CA LYS A 355 -8.97 24.10 5.44
C LYS A 355 -10.24 23.84 6.25
N TYR A 356 -10.24 22.89 7.18
CA TYR A 356 -11.43 22.53 7.96
C TYR A 356 -11.49 23.31 9.27
N THR A 357 -12.70 23.72 9.65
CA THR A 357 -12.89 24.54 10.85
C THR A 357 -12.46 23.78 12.10
N GLY A 358 -11.76 24.47 13.01
CA GLY A 358 -11.33 23.87 14.29
C GLY A 358 -10.10 22.97 14.21
N VAL A 359 -9.49 22.82 13.02
CA VAL A 359 -8.17 22.20 12.86
C VAL A 359 -7.09 23.22 13.21
N ASP A 360 -6.14 22.79 14.03
CA ASP A 360 -4.89 23.47 14.35
C ASP A 360 -3.76 22.48 14.09
N GLY A 361 -3.22 22.45 12.87
CA GLY A 361 -2.10 21.57 12.56
C GLY A 361 -0.73 22.12 12.95
N ILE A 362 -0.66 23.23 13.71
CA ILE A 362 0.57 23.63 14.41
C ILE A 362 0.67 22.86 15.73
N ASN A 363 -0.39 22.88 16.54
CA ASN A 363 -0.44 22.18 17.82
C ASN A 363 -1.05 20.78 17.73
N GLY A 364 -1.47 20.36 16.53
CA GLY A 364 -2.05 19.06 16.23
C GLY A 364 -3.35 18.77 16.94
N LYS A 365 -4.30 19.69 16.82
CA LYS A 365 -5.62 19.56 17.43
C LYS A 365 -6.74 19.62 16.38
N ILE A 366 -7.82 18.92 16.68
CA ILE A 366 -9.10 19.05 15.99
C ILE A 366 -10.15 19.32 17.06
N ASN A 367 -10.81 20.48 16.98
CA ASN A 367 -11.80 20.93 17.96
C ASN A 367 -11.28 20.89 19.42
N GLY A 368 -9.99 21.15 19.61
CA GLY A 368 -9.30 21.16 20.90
C GLY A 368 -8.73 19.80 21.35
N THR A 369 -9.16 18.70 20.73
CA THR A 369 -8.63 17.35 21.01
C THR A 369 -7.35 17.12 20.23
N PRO A 370 -6.23 16.71 20.86
CA PRO A 370 -5.00 16.37 20.15
C PRO A 370 -5.18 15.11 19.30
N VAL A 371 -4.68 15.17 18.06
CA VAL A 371 -4.80 14.08 17.07
C VAL A 371 -3.45 13.82 16.40
N THR A 372 -3.12 12.55 16.20
CA THR A 372 -1.98 12.14 15.36
C THR A 372 -2.44 11.24 14.20
N MET A 373 -1.78 11.39 13.04
CA MET A 373 -1.72 10.41 11.97
C MET A 373 -0.26 10.29 11.56
N ALA A 374 0.39 9.20 11.95
CA ALA A 374 1.84 9.06 11.87
C ALA A 374 2.29 8.32 10.60
N GLY A 375 1.84 8.78 9.43
CA GLY A 375 2.29 8.24 8.14
C GLY A 375 1.97 6.75 8.02
N LYS A 376 3.00 5.93 7.73
CA LYS A 376 2.87 4.48 7.53
C LYS A 376 4.21 3.75 7.60
N TYR A 377 4.19 2.43 7.62
CA TYR A 377 5.38 1.57 7.42
C TYR A 377 6.49 1.76 8.46
N GLY A 378 6.18 2.36 9.61
CA GLY A 378 7.16 2.77 10.62
C GLY A 378 8.01 3.97 10.22
N ASP A 379 7.56 4.82 9.30
CA ASP A 379 8.32 6.01 8.87
C ASP A 379 8.20 7.21 9.84
N HIS A 380 7.18 7.22 10.70
CA HIS A 380 7.02 8.20 11.76
C HIS A 380 6.60 7.57 13.10
N LEU A 381 6.79 8.35 14.18
CA LEU A 381 6.23 8.12 15.51
C LEU A 381 5.31 9.29 15.84
N GLY A 382 4.04 9.01 16.15
CA GLY A 382 3.10 9.99 16.69
C GLY A 382 3.38 10.26 18.17
N ILE A 383 3.27 11.51 18.58
CA ILE A 383 3.45 11.97 19.97
C ILE A 383 2.28 12.89 20.31
N ILE A 384 1.52 12.54 21.33
CA ILE A 384 0.53 13.41 21.99
C ILE A 384 1.01 13.65 23.41
N ASP A 385 1.18 14.91 23.79
CA ASP A 385 1.51 15.31 25.16
C ASP A 385 0.26 15.92 25.81
N LEU A 386 -0.13 15.39 26.97
CA LEU A 386 -1.26 15.85 27.79
C LEU A 386 -0.73 16.32 29.15
N GLY A 387 -0.95 17.59 29.46
CA GLY A 387 -0.77 18.13 30.81
C GLY A 387 -2.06 17.92 31.60
N LEU A 388 -2.04 17.03 32.59
CA LEU A 388 -3.19 16.68 33.43
C LEU A 388 -3.12 17.42 34.76
N SER A 389 -4.26 17.91 35.23
CA SER A 389 -4.42 18.50 36.57
C SER A 389 -5.57 17.83 37.31
N TYR A 390 -5.33 17.35 38.54
CA TYR A 390 -6.37 16.78 39.38
C TYR A 390 -7.09 17.89 40.14
N THR A 391 -8.34 18.16 39.77
CA THR A 391 -9.13 19.23 40.38
C THR A 391 -10.58 18.80 40.62
N ASN A 392 -11.12 19.16 41.78
CA ASN A 392 -12.45 18.77 42.25
C ASN A 392 -12.67 17.25 42.22
N GLY A 393 -11.64 16.49 42.64
CA GLY A 393 -11.72 15.03 42.70
C GLY A 393 -11.74 14.31 41.35
N LYS A 394 -11.28 14.97 40.27
CA LYS A 394 -11.15 14.37 38.93
C LYS A 394 -9.95 14.90 38.16
N TRP A 395 -9.38 14.07 37.31
CA TRP A 395 -8.38 14.52 36.34
C TRP A 395 -9.04 15.34 35.23
N GLN A 396 -8.34 16.38 34.79
CA GLN A 396 -8.73 17.22 33.65
C GLN A 396 -7.49 17.48 32.79
N VAL A 397 -7.67 17.44 31.48
CA VAL A 397 -6.64 17.89 30.53
C VAL A 397 -6.59 19.42 30.58
N SER A 398 -5.52 19.97 31.16
CA SER A 398 -5.28 21.41 31.22
C SER A 398 -4.54 21.94 29.99
N GLU A 399 -3.65 21.12 29.42
CA GLU A 399 -2.86 21.45 28.24
C GLU A 399 -2.74 20.22 27.36
N SER A 400 -2.66 20.42 26.04
CA SER A 400 -2.48 19.34 25.09
C SER A 400 -1.70 19.83 23.86
N SER A 401 -0.95 18.93 23.23
CA SER A 401 -0.38 19.14 21.89
C SER A 401 -0.10 17.79 21.24
N ALA A 402 -0.01 17.78 19.91
CA ALA A 402 0.43 16.62 19.15
C ALA A 402 1.51 16.99 18.14
N LYS A 403 2.35 16.02 17.79
CA LYS A 403 3.35 16.11 16.72
C LYS A 403 3.68 14.71 16.19
N ILE A 404 4.31 14.65 15.02
CA ILE A 404 4.90 13.43 14.48
C ILE A 404 6.42 13.59 14.38
N ARG A 405 7.16 12.51 14.62
CA ARG A 405 8.63 12.46 14.46
C ARG A 405 8.95 11.52 13.32
N LYS A 406 9.65 12.01 12.30
CA LYS A 406 10.13 11.19 11.19
C LYS A 406 11.39 10.42 11.60
N ILE A 407 11.54 9.19 11.13
CA ILE A 407 12.80 8.45 11.28
C ILE A 407 13.93 9.13 10.52
N ASP A 408 15.17 8.95 10.98
CA ASP A 408 16.36 9.42 10.25
C ASP A 408 16.64 8.53 9.04
N MET A 409 16.36 9.08 7.85
CA MET A 409 16.54 8.41 6.56
C MET A 409 18.01 8.36 6.10
N ASN A 410 18.91 9.11 6.75
CA ASN A 410 20.34 9.14 6.43
C ASN A 410 21.17 8.24 7.35
N SER A 411 20.57 7.73 8.42
CA SER A 411 21.22 6.84 9.38
C SER A 411 20.85 5.39 9.10
N THR A 412 21.79 4.47 9.28
CA THR A 412 21.53 3.02 9.29
C THR A 412 21.08 2.50 10.65
N THR A 413 21.00 3.38 11.66
CA THR A 413 20.64 2.99 13.02
C THR A 413 19.22 2.43 13.06
N ALA A 414 19.09 1.29 13.72
CA ALA A 414 17.85 0.57 13.99
C ALA A 414 18.06 -0.24 15.28
N ASP A 415 16.98 -0.53 16.01
CA ASP A 415 17.03 -1.26 17.27
C ASP A 415 17.42 -2.73 17.03
N GLU A 416 18.60 -3.10 17.53
CA GLU A 416 19.17 -4.44 17.36
C GLU A 416 18.32 -5.54 18.00
N ARG A 417 17.56 -5.24 19.06
CA ARG A 417 16.64 -6.20 19.69
C ARG A 417 15.53 -6.59 18.73
N ILE A 418 14.99 -5.61 18.00
CA ILE A 418 13.93 -5.82 17.02
C ILE A 418 14.45 -6.55 15.79
N ILE A 419 15.66 -6.21 15.31
CA ILE A 419 16.32 -6.96 14.22
C ILE A 419 16.53 -8.42 14.62
N ALA A 420 17.01 -8.68 15.84
CA ALA A 420 17.23 -10.03 16.34
C ALA A 420 15.93 -10.84 16.43
N LEU A 421 14.86 -10.25 16.96
CA LEU A 421 13.52 -10.87 17.02
C LEU A 421 12.97 -11.17 15.62
N ALA A 422 13.16 -10.25 14.68
CA ALA A 422 12.66 -10.39 13.32
C ALA A 422 13.42 -11.45 12.49
N LYS A 423 14.62 -11.86 12.92
CA LYS A 423 15.59 -12.59 12.07
C LYS A 423 14.99 -13.79 11.34
N GLU A 424 14.28 -14.67 12.04
CA GLU A 424 13.72 -15.88 11.43
C GLU A 424 12.66 -15.55 10.36
N ALA A 425 11.72 -14.67 10.70
CA ALA A 425 10.68 -14.24 9.78
C ALA A 425 11.28 -13.47 8.59
N HIS A 426 12.27 -12.61 8.84
CA HIS A 426 12.97 -11.82 7.83
C HIS A 426 13.73 -12.71 6.84
N ASP A 427 14.57 -13.63 7.33
CA ASP A 427 15.34 -14.56 6.48
C ASP A 427 14.39 -15.48 5.69
N GLY A 428 13.33 -15.98 6.34
CA GLY A 428 12.28 -16.76 5.70
C GLY A 428 11.58 -16.00 4.57
N THR A 429 11.28 -14.72 4.80
CA THR A 429 10.66 -13.84 3.81
C THR A 429 11.61 -13.54 2.65
N ILE A 430 12.89 -13.27 2.91
CA ILE A 430 13.91 -13.11 1.85
C ILE A 430 13.98 -14.36 0.96
N ASN A 431 14.02 -15.54 1.59
CA ASN A 431 14.02 -16.80 0.84
C ASN A 431 12.74 -16.95 0.01
N TYR A 432 11.58 -16.63 0.59
CA TYR A 432 10.30 -16.66 -0.11
C TYR A 432 10.27 -15.69 -1.30
N VAL A 433 10.69 -14.43 -1.17
CA VAL A 433 10.62 -13.47 -2.29
C VAL A 433 11.60 -13.77 -3.42
N ARG A 434 12.66 -14.52 -3.10
CA ARG A 434 13.62 -15.05 -4.06
C ARG A 434 13.15 -16.36 -4.68
N GLN A 435 12.10 -17.03 -4.19
CA GLN A 435 11.61 -18.25 -4.83
C GLN A 435 10.96 -17.95 -6.19
N GLN A 436 11.15 -18.90 -7.10
CA GLN A 436 10.46 -18.90 -8.39
C GLN A 436 8.94 -19.11 -8.16
N VAL A 437 8.13 -18.18 -8.65
CA VAL A 437 6.66 -18.26 -8.64
C VAL A 437 6.07 -18.70 -9.97
N GLY A 438 6.84 -18.58 -11.05
CA GLY A 438 6.43 -19.05 -12.37
C GLY A 438 7.55 -18.97 -13.39
N THR A 439 7.18 -19.11 -14.66
CA THR A 439 8.07 -18.98 -15.81
C THR A 439 7.40 -18.06 -16.83
N THR A 440 8.14 -17.12 -17.41
CA THR A 440 7.68 -16.35 -18.58
C THR A 440 8.35 -16.86 -19.84
N THR A 441 7.56 -17.17 -20.88
CA THR A 441 8.08 -17.66 -22.17
C THR A 441 8.55 -16.53 -23.08
N ALA A 442 8.20 -15.28 -22.75
CA ALA A 442 8.63 -14.07 -23.45
C ALA A 442 9.27 -13.08 -22.45
N PRO A 443 10.23 -12.25 -22.88
CA PRO A 443 10.77 -11.20 -22.04
C PRO A 443 9.70 -10.16 -21.68
N ILE A 444 9.80 -9.59 -20.48
CA ILE A 444 8.94 -8.52 -19.99
C ILE A 444 9.81 -7.27 -19.87
N THR A 445 9.71 -6.40 -20.87
CA THR A 445 10.45 -5.14 -20.92
C THR A 445 9.49 -3.98 -21.06
N SER A 446 9.90 -2.76 -20.73
CA SER A 446 9.09 -1.55 -20.94
C SER A 446 9.78 -0.49 -21.82
N TYR A 447 10.88 -0.84 -22.48
CA TYR A 447 11.73 0.11 -23.22
C TYR A 447 10.99 0.92 -24.29
N PHE A 448 9.96 0.34 -24.88
CA PHE A 448 9.21 0.95 -25.97
C PHE A 448 7.74 1.19 -25.61
N ALA A 449 7.35 1.00 -24.34
CA ALA A 449 5.98 1.09 -23.86
C ALA A 449 5.29 2.43 -24.14
N LEU A 450 6.06 3.51 -24.35
CA LEU A 450 5.52 4.82 -24.70
C LEU A 450 5.25 5.01 -26.19
N VAL A 451 5.70 4.10 -27.08
CA VAL A 451 5.52 4.25 -28.55
C VAL A 451 4.91 3.01 -29.21
N LYS A 452 4.72 1.93 -28.46
CA LYS A 452 4.05 0.72 -28.90
C LYS A 452 3.49 -0.03 -27.70
N ASP A 453 2.52 -0.90 -27.98
CA ASP A 453 2.04 -1.84 -27.00
C ASP A 453 3.17 -2.79 -26.53
N ASP A 454 3.11 -3.18 -25.25
CA ASP A 454 4.29 -3.63 -24.52
C ASP A 454 3.99 -4.67 -23.42
N PRO A 455 4.84 -5.70 -23.28
CA PRO A 455 4.60 -6.82 -22.37
C PRO A 455 4.54 -6.44 -20.88
N SER A 456 5.17 -5.34 -20.47
CA SER A 456 5.15 -4.89 -19.07
C SER A 456 3.77 -4.42 -18.62
N VAL A 457 2.97 -3.86 -19.53
CA VAL A 457 1.60 -3.43 -19.25
C VAL A 457 0.62 -4.59 -19.45
N GLN A 458 0.86 -5.41 -20.49
CA GLN A 458 0.07 -6.61 -20.80
C GLN A 458 -0.08 -7.56 -19.60
N ILE A 459 1.01 -7.84 -18.88
CA ILE A 459 0.97 -8.74 -17.73
C ILE A 459 0.12 -8.18 -16.58
N VAL A 460 0.18 -6.87 -16.33
CA VAL A 460 -0.61 -6.20 -15.29
C VAL A 460 -2.09 -6.29 -15.64
N ASN A 461 -2.45 -5.94 -16.88
CA ASN A 461 -3.81 -6.02 -17.37
C ASN A 461 -4.37 -7.46 -17.35
N ASN A 462 -3.57 -8.45 -17.72
CA ASN A 462 -3.97 -9.86 -17.64
C ASN A 462 -4.25 -10.30 -16.20
N ALA A 463 -3.36 -9.96 -15.26
CA ALA A 463 -3.54 -10.31 -13.86
C ALA A 463 -4.77 -9.62 -13.23
N GLN A 464 -4.97 -8.33 -13.52
CA GLN A 464 -6.12 -7.56 -13.05
C GLN A 464 -7.44 -8.15 -13.55
N ARG A 465 -7.57 -8.45 -14.86
CA ARG A 465 -8.77 -9.09 -15.41
C ARG A 465 -9.00 -10.48 -14.83
N TRP A 466 -7.93 -11.28 -14.70
CA TRP A 466 -8.01 -12.62 -14.11
C TRP A 466 -8.60 -12.58 -12.70
N TYR A 467 -8.13 -11.65 -11.86
CA TYR A 467 -8.61 -11.48 -10.49
C TYR A 467 -10.06 -11.00 -10.46
N VAL A 468 -10.37 -9.91 -11.18
CA VAL A 468 -11.71 -9.31 -11.14
C VAL A 468 -12.79 -10.17 -11.77
N ALA A 469 -12.47 -10.98 -12.78
CA ALA A 469 -13.40 -11.96 -13.32
C ALA A 469 -13.88 -12.95 -12.25
N ASN A 470 -13.08 -13.22 -11.21
CA ASN A 470 -13.51 -14.01 -10.06
C ASN A 470 -14.40 -13.19 -9.12
N GLU A 471 -14.01 -11.95 -8.81
CA GLU A 471 -14.73 -11.04 -7.90
C GLU A 471 -16.10 -10.57 -8.41
N LEU A 472 -16.36 -10.71 -9.72
CA LEU A 472 -17.66 -10.43 -10.34
C LEU A 472 -18.61 -11.63 -10.35
N LYS A 473 -18.15 -12.85 -10.02
CA LYS A 473 -19.01 -14.04 -10.11
C LYS A 473 -20.26 -13.88 -9.25
N GLY A 474 -21.42 -14.07 -9.88
CA GLY A 474 -22.72 -14.00 -9.20
C GLY A 474 -23.26 -12.58 -9.02
N THR A 475 -22.57 -11.54 -9.49
CA THR A 475 -23.12 -10.17 -9.51
C THR A 475 -23.78 -9.87 -10.87
N PRO A 476 -24.73 -8.91 -10.94
CA PRO A 476 -25.32 -8.47 -12.21
C PRO A 476 -24.27 -7.99 -13.23
N GLU A 477 -23.22 -7.33 -12.74
CA GLU A 477 -22.13 -6.74 -13.53
C GLU A 477 -21.24 -7.78 -14.20
N ALA A 478 -21.31 -9.06 -13.79
CA ALA A 478 -20.57 -10.15 -14.42
C ALA A 478 -20.86 -10.33 -15.93
N ASN A 479 -22.00 -9.81 -16.40
CA ASN A 479 -22.42 -9.89 -17.80
C ASN A 479 -21.92 -8.72 -18.66
N LEU A 480 -21.32 -7.69 -18.05
CA LEU A 480 -20.75 -6.57 -18.78
C LEU A 480 -19.35 -6.92 -19.31
N PRO A 481 -18.93 -6.32 -20.44
CA PRO A 481 -17.55 -6.39 -20.89
C PRO A 481 -16.55 -6.00 -19.79
N LEU A 482 -15.54 -6.83 -19.54
CA LEU A 482 -14.46 -6.58 -18.58
C LEU A 482 -13.19 -6.12 -19.29
N LEU A 483 -12.74 -4.91 -18.95
CA LEU A 483 -11.53 -4.25 -19.42
C LEU A 483 -10.53 -4.08 -18.28
N SER A 484 -9.29 -3.70 -18.61
CA SER A 484 -8.29 -3.33 -17.61
C SER A 484 -7.47 -2.13 -18.06
N ALA A 485 -7.20 -1.20 -17.13
CA ALA A 485 -6.37 -0.03 -17.36
C ALA A 485 -5.13 -0.06 -16.46
N ALA A 486 -3.95 -0.01 -17.10
CA ALA A 486 -2.65 0.06 -16.44
C ALA A 486 -1.70 0.98 -17.21
N ALA A 487 -0.70 1.53 -16.51
CA ALA A 487 0.32 2.41 -17.08
C ALA A 487 1.72 1.78 -16.95
N PRO A 488 2.65 2.07 -17.88
CA PRO A 488 4.04 1.61 -17.79
C PRO A 488 4.84 2.47 -16.80
N PHE A 489 4.77 2.18 -15.51
CA PHE A 489 5.34 3.04 -14.46
C PHE A 489 6.86 3.28 -14.57
N LYS A 490 7.59 2.30 -15.12
CA LYS A 490 9.02 2.38 -15.41
C LYS A 490 9.22 2.44 -16.93
N ALA A 491 9.22 3.63 -17.53
CA ALA A 491 9.50 3.79 -18.97
C ALA A 491 10.42 4.99 -19.23
N GLY A 492 11.56 5.05 -18.52
CA GLY A 492 12.47 6.21 -18.57
C GLY A 492 11.97 7.40 -17.75
N THR A 493 11.01 7.13 -16.86
CA THR A 493 10.30 8.11 -16.05
C THR A 493 11.29 9.03 -15.32
N ARG A 494 11.06 10.36 -15.36
CA ARG A 494 11.93 11.40 -14.76
C ARG A 494 13.34 11.50 -15.38
N GLY A 495 13.53 11.05 -16.61
CA GLY A 495 14.83 11.12 -17.28
C GLY A 495 15.86 10.17 -16.68
N ASP A 496 15.41 9.05 -16.11
CA ASP A 496 16.27 8.01 -15.56
C ASP A 496 16.38 6.84 -16.56
N ALA A 497 17.56 6.68 -17.17
CA ALA A 497 17.84 5.62 -18.14
C ALA A 497 17.77 4.19 -17.53
N THR A 498 17.78 4.08 -16.20
CA THR A 498 17.68 2.81 -15.47
C THR A 498 16.24 2.46 -15.09
N ALA A 499 15.31 3.42 -15.20
CA ALA A 499 13.91 3.26 -14.84
C ALA A 499 13.09 2.53 -15.91
N TYR A 500 13.47 1.29 -16.21
CA TYR A 500 12.75 0.37 -17.09
C TYR A 500 12.53 -0.99 -16.40
N THR A 501 11.44 -1.66 -16.75
CA THR A 501 11.25 -3.09 -16.48
C THR A 501 12.12 -3.86 -17.48
N ASP A 502 12.86 -4.85 -16.99
CA ASP A 502 13.77 -5.68 -17.80
C ASP A 502 13.89 -7.08 -17.18
N ILE A 503 12.90 -7.92 -17.47
CA ILE A 503 12.82 -9.29 -16.97
C ILE A 503 12.98 -10.23 -18.17
N PRO A 504 14.05 -11.05 -18.22
CA PRO A 504 14.26 -11.98 -19.33
C PRO A 504 13.23 -13.11 -19.32
N ALA A 505 13.07 -13.78 -20.46
CA ALA A 505 12.36 -15.06 -20.52
C ALA A 505 13.02 -16.09 -19.57
N GLY A 506 12.20 -16.90 -18.91
CA GLY A 506 12.64 -17.89 -17.93
C GLY A 506 11.96 -17.76 -16.56
N PRO A 507 12.59 -18.27 -15.49
CA PRO A 507 12.06 -18.20 -14.13
C PRO A 507 11.75 -16.76 -13.68
N VAL A 508 10.58 -16.57 -13.08
CA VAL A 508 10.14 -15.31 -12.45
C VAL A 508 9.96 -15.55 -10.95
N ALA A 509 10.57 -14.69 -10.13
CA ALA A 509 10.44 -14.66 -8.68
C ALA A 509 9.53 -13.50 -8.22
N ILE A 510 9.08 -13.52 -6.97
CA ILE A 510 8.20 -12.48 -6.41
C ILE A 510 8.83 -11.10 -6.52
N LYS A 511 10.13 -10.97 -6.21
CA LYS A 511 10.83 -9.69 -6.35
C LYS A 511 10.81 -9.11 -7.77
N ASN A 512 10.65 -9.94 -8.80
CA ASN A 512 10.51 -9.44 -10.18
C ASN A 512 9.17 -8.72 -10.40
N VAL A 513 8.14 -9.00 -9.59
CA VAL A 513 6.84 -8.31 -9.68
C VAL A 513 6.93 -6.87 -9.18
N ALA A 514 7.84 -6.58 -8.25
CA ALA A 514 8.11 -5.21 -7.81
C ALA A 514 8.58 -4.30 -8.96
N ASP A 515 9.35 -4.87 -9.90
CA ASP A 515 9.79 -4.17 -11.10
C ASP A 515 8.65 -3.91 -12.11
N LEU A 516 7.51 -4.61 -11.98
CA LEU A 516 6.34 -4.42 -12.84
C LEU A 516 5.40 -3.34 -12.30
N TYR A 517 5.19 -3.30 -10.98
CA TYR A 517 4.23 -2.40 -10.37
C TYR A 517 4.89 -1.66 -9.20
N LEU A 518 5.29 -0.40 -9.42
CA LEU A 518 6.08 0.39 -8.47
C LEU A 518 5.29 0.86 -7.25
N TYR A 519 3.97 1.06 -7.38
CA TYR A 519 3.15 1.66 -6.33
C TYR A 519 2.42 0.61 -5.49
N ASP A 520 2.20 0.90 -4.21
CA ASP A 520 1.45 0.03 -3.29
C ASP A 520 -0.07 0.18 -3.48
N ASN A 521 -0.52 0.48 -4.71
CA ASN A 521 -1.92 0.69 -4.99
C ASN A 521 -2.69 -0.63 -4.92
N VAL A 522 -3.88 -0.59 -4.34
CA VAL A 522 -4.85 -1.68 -4.41
C VAL A 522 -5.65 -1.63 -5.71
N THR A 523 -6.18 -2.78 -6.11
CA THR A 523 -7.06 -2.92 -7.27
C THR A 523 -8.39 -2.22 -7.01
N ALA A 524 -8.94 -1.58 -8.04
CA ALA A 524 -10.24 -0.91 -8.00
C ALA A 524 -11.05 -1.29 -9.23
N LEU A 525 -12.36 -1.43 -9.05
CA LEU A 525 -13.31 -1.80 -10.09
C LEU A 525 -14.29 -0.66 -10.33
N LEU A 526 -14.32 -0.18 -11.57
CA LEU A 526 -15.17 0.93 -12.00
C LEU A 526 -16.21 0.44 -13.02
N LYS A 527 -17.41 1.03 -12.99
CA LYS A 527 -18.40 0.91 -14.08
C LYS A 527 -18.45 2.21 -14.87
N VAL A 528 -18.08 2.14 -16.16
CA VAL A 528 -17.91 3.30 -17.04
C VAL A 528 -18.66 3.12 -18.36
N THR A 529 -18.95 4.21 -19.05
CA THR A 529 -19.56 4.18 -20.38
C THR A 529 -18.53 4.26 -21.51
N GLY A 530 -18.94 3.97 -22.75
CA GLY A 530 -18.10 4.16 -23.93
C GLY A 530 -17.62 5.61 -24.12
N ALA A 531 -18.44 6.59 -23.72
CA ALA A 531 -18.03 7.99 -23.71
C ALA A 531 -16.93 8.24 -22.67
N ASP A 532 -17.05 7.67 -21.47
CA ASP A 532 -16.04 7.79 -20.42
C ASP A 532 -14.71 7.15 -20.84
N LEU A 533 -14.75 5.96 -21.47
CA LEU A 533 -13.55 5.31 -22.02
C LEU A 533 -12.83 6.19 -23.04
N ARG A 534 -13.59 6.90 -23.89
CA ARG A 534 -13.03 7.83 -24.86
C ARG A 534 -12.32 8.99 -24.16
N GLU A 535 -12.97 9.64 -23.18
CA GLU A 535 -12.34 10.75 -22.43
C GLU A 535 -11.11 10.30 -21.62
N TRP A 536 -11.12 9.06 -21.10
CA TRP A 536 -9.97 8.46 -20.43
C TRP A 536 -8.79 8.34 -21.38
N LEU A 537 -9.00 7.76 -22.57
CA LEU A 537 -7.96 7.62 -23.58
C LEU A 537 -7.51 8.97 -24.14
N GLU A 538 -8.39 9.97 -24.26
CA GLU A 538 -8.03 11.34 -24.65
C GLU A 538 -7.10 12.00 -23.60
N MET A 539 -7.32 11.74 -22.31
CA MET A 539 -6.39 12.19 -21.27
C MET A 539 -5.05 11.46 -21.40
N SER A 540 -5.05 10.14 -21.55
CA SER A 540 -3.81 9.35 -21.71
C SER A 540 -3.01 9.75 -22.96
N ALA A 541 -3.68 10.18 -24.04
CA ALA A 541 -3.02 10.71 -25.24
C ALA A 541 -2.16 11.97 -24.99
N GLY A 542 -2.26 12.60 -23.81
CA GLY A 542 -1.40 13.69 -23.36
C GLY A 542 0.10 13.32 -23.30
N GLN A 543 0.41 12.02 -23.26
CA GLN A 543 1.77 11.48 -23.34
C GLN A 543 2.49 11.82 -24.66
N PHE A 544 1.75 12.21 -25.69
CA PHE A 544 2.29 12.50 -27.01
C PHE A 544 2.32 13.99 -27.34
N ASN A 545 3.40 14.45 -27.98
CA ASN A 545 3.42 15.77 -28.60
C ASN A 545 2.44 15.82 -29.78
N GLN A 546 2.00 17.02 -30.14
CA GLN A 546 1.31 17.22 -31.42
C GLN A 546 2.33 17.15 -32.56
N ILE A 547 2.06 16.29 -33.54
CA ILE A 547 2.90 16.11 -34.73
C ILE A 547 2.36 16.94 -35.89
N ASP A 548 3.21 17.69 -36.56
CA ASP A 548 2.85 18.38 -37.81
C ASP A 548 3.01 17.42 -39.00
N PRO A 549 1.91 17.02 -39.68
CA PRO A 549 1.98 16.10 -40.82
C PRO A 549 2.69 16.68 -42.05
N ASN A 550 2.82 18.01 -42.12
CA ASN A 550 3.47 18.72 -43.23
C ASN A 550 4.96 18.93 -42.99
N ASN A 551 5.44 18.76 -41.75
CA ASN A 551 6.85 18.92 -41.41
C ASN A 551 7.62 17.60 -41.57
N LYS A 552 8.56 17.55 -42.51
CA LYS A 552 9.42 16.37 -42.74
C LYS A 552 10.71 16.38 -41.91
N ALA A 553 10.98 17.46 -41.16
CA ALA A 553 12.09 17.50 -40.22
C ALA A 553 11.85 16.52 -39.04
N PRO A 554 12.90 16.16 -38.28
CA PRO A 554 12.75 15.33 -37.09
C PRO A 554 11.76 15.94 -36.08
N GLN A 555 10.81 15.15 -35.59
CA GLN A 555 9.82 15.55 -34.59
C GLN A 555 9.80 14.55 -33.43
N ASN A 556 9.80 15.03 -32.18
CA ASN A 556 9.75 14.16 -31.01
C ASN A 556 8.31 13.73 -30.72
N ILE A 557 8.06 12.42 -30.64
CA ILE A 557 6.72 11.87 -30.38
C ILE A 557 6.31 11.97 -28.91
N ILE A 558 7.25 11.81 -27.98
CA ILE A 558 6.99 11.77 -26.54
C ILE A 558 6.97 13.17 -25.92
N ASN A 559 5.91 13.48 -25.19
CA ASN A 559 5.83 14.64 -24.32
C ASN A 559 6.45 14.31 -22.95
N THR A 560 7.69 14.77 -22.73
CA THR A 560 8.45 14.49 -21.49
C THR A 560 7.93 15.23 -20.27
N GLU A 561 7.12 16.28 -20.45
CA GLU A 561 6.46 17.01 -19.36
C GLU A 561 5.22 16.27 -18.83
N TYR A 562 4.73 15.29 -19.58
CA TYR A 562 3.60 14.45 -19.17
C TYR A 562 4.07 13.29 -18.30
N ARG A 563 3.40 13.08 -17.17
CA ARG A 563 3.77 12.01 -16.24
C ARG A 563 3.30 10.66 -16.77
N THR A 564 4.21 9.71 -16.86
CA THR A 564 3.94 8.38 -17.44
C THR A 564 2.84 7.60 -16.72
N TYR A 565 2.63 7.78 -15.41
CA TYR A 565 1.52 7.15 -14.70
C TYR A 565 0.12 7.65 -15.14
N ASN A 566 0.04 8.69 -15.97
CA ASN A 566 -1.21 9.17 -16.59
C ASN A 566 -1.42 8.60 -18.00
N PHE A 567 -0.45 7.84 -18.53
CA PHE A 567 -0.58 7.11 -19.79
C PHE A 567 -1.12 5.70 -19.52
N ASP A 568 -2.44 5.59 -19.37
CA ASP A 568 -3.10 4.29 -19.22
C ASP A 568 -3.31 3.65 -20.60
N VAL A 569 -2.98 2.36 -20.69
CA VAL A 569 -3.36 1.48 -21.79
C VAL A 569 -4.55 0.65 -21.33
N ILE A 570 -5.63 0.67 -22.14
CA ILE A 570 -6.86 -0.07 -21.83
C ILE A 570 -6.91 -1.36 -22.65
N ASP A 571 -6.72 -2.49 -21.98
CA ASP A 571 -6.77 -3.82 -22.56
C ASP A 571 -8.21 -4.34 -22.67
N GLY A 572 -8.49 -5.09 -23.74
CA GLY A 572 -9.82 -5.56 -24.15
C GLY A 572 -10.50 -4.65 -25.18
N LEU A 573 -9.88 -3.53 -25.54
CA LEU A 573 -10.30 -2.62 -26.61
C LEU A 573 -9.22 -2.53 -27.67
N THR A 574 -9.56 -2.28 -28.93
CA THR A 574 -8.59 -1.78 -29.91
C THR A 574 -8.84 -0.31 -30.22
N TYR A 575 -7.78 0.47 -30.41
CA TYR A 575 -7.88 1.91 -30.72
C TYR A 575 -6.60 2.48 -31.32
N LYS A 576 -6.69 3.66 -31.94
CA LYS A 576 -5.55 4.39 -32.47
C LYS A 576 -5.52 5.83 -31.98
N PHE A 577 -4.32 6.39 -31.88
CA PHE A 577 -4.11 7.82 -31.63
C PHE A 577 -3.73 8.57 -32.91
N ASP A 578 -4.51 9.59 -33.24
CA ASP A 578 -4.18 10.62 -34.23
C ASP A 578 -3.47 11.79 -33.55
N ILE A 579 -2.16 11.63 -33.36
CA ILE A 579 -1.31 12.62 -32.67
C ILE A 579 -1.05 13.88 -33.50
N THR A 580 -1.62 14.01 -34.70
CA THR A 580 -1.60 15.28 -35.44
C THR A 580 -2.58 16.30 -34.88
N GLN A 581 -3.59 15.84 -34.16
CA GLN A 581 -4.55 16.69 -33.46
C GLN A 581 -3.93 17.24 -32.15
N PRO A 582 -4.34 18.43 -31.69
CA PRO A 582 -3.91 18.94 -30.39
C PRO A 582 -4.47 18.07 -29.24
N ASN A 583 -3.86 18.15 -28.06
CA ASN A 583 -4.35 17.46 -26.87
C ASN A 583 -5.69 18.06 -26.39
N LYS A 584 -6.68 17.22 -26.10
CA LYS A 584 -7.95 17.68 -25.50
C LYS A 584 -7.76 18.21 -24.08
N TYR A 585 -6.97 17.50 -23.28
CA TYR A 585 -6.69 17.80 -21.88
C TYR A 585 -5.24 18.25 -21.67
N ASN A 586 -5.01 19.10 -20.67
CA ASN A 586 -3.66 19.35 -20.15
C ASN A 586 -3.25 18.28 -19.12
N LYS A 587 -2.03 18.38 -18.58
CA LYS A 587 -1.48 17.42 -17.59
C LYS A 587 -2.29 17.29 -16.29
N ASP A 588 -3.13 18.28 -15.98
CA ASP A 588 -3.96 18.33 -14.76
C ASP A 588 -5.41 17.88 -15.04
N GLY A 589 -5.70 17.37 -16.24
CA GLY A 589 -7.04 16.92 -16.63
C GLY A 589 -8.03 18.05 -16.96
N LYS A 590 -7.56 19.29 -17.15
CA LYS A 590 -8.40 20.41 -17.61
C LYS A 590 -8.52 20.40 -19.13
N VAL A 591 -9.75 20.60 -19.63
CA VAL A 591 -10.01 20.72 -21.07
C VAL A 591 -9.34 21.98 -21.60
N VAL A 592 -8.44 21.83 -22.58
CA VAL A 592 -7.75 22.94 -23.27
C VAL A 592 -8.13 23.03 -24.74
N ASN A 593 -8.57 21.93 -25.36
CA ASN A 593 -9.08 21.92 -26.74
C ASN A 593 -10.36 21.07 -26.81
N SER A 594 -11.52 21.67 -26.54
CA SER A 594 -12.79 20.94 -26.40
C SER A 594 -13.25 20.21 -27.67
N GLN A 595 -12.84 20.70 -28.84
CA GLN A 595 -13.15 20.10 -30.14
C GLN A 595 -12.10 19.09 -30.62
N ALA A 596 -10.98 18.96 -29.91
CA ALA A 596 -9.94 18.02 -30.26
C ALA A 596 -10.34 16.60 -29.85
N SER A 597 -9.97 15.65 -30.68
CA SER A 597 -10.01 14.23 -30.35
C SER A 597 -8.85 13.53 -31.04
N ARG A 598 -8.03 12.83 -30.27
CA ARG A 598 -6.96 11.98 -30.78
C ARG A 598 -7.39 10.52 -30.91
N VAL A 599 -8.40 10.08 -30.17
CA VAL A 599 -8.84 8.68 -30.19
C VAL A 599 -9.61 8.39 -31.50
N ARG A 600 -9.16 7.38 -32.23
CA ARG A 600 -9.78 6.87 -33.46
C ARG A 600 -10.00 5.36 -33.32
N ASP A 601 -10.94 4.84 -34.11
CA ASP A 601 -11.17 3.41 -34.25
C ASP A 601 -11.34 2.67 -32.91
N LEU A 602 -12.02 3.28 -31.94
CA LEU A 602 -12.28 2.67 -30.63
C LEU A 602 -13.26 1.50 -30.78
N MET A 603 -12.77 0.28 -30.66
CA MET A 603 -13.53 -0.95 -30.89
C MET A 603 -13.47 -1.91 -29.71
N TYR A 604 -14.56 -2.64 -29.52
CA TYR A 604 -14.67 -3.79 -28.62
C TYR A 604 -15.12 -5.00 -29.44
N ASN A 605 -14.36 -6.10 -29.42
CA ASN A 605 -14.61 -7.29 -30.24
C ASN A 605 -14.88 -6.96 -31.72
N GLY A 606 -14.07 -6.06 -32.29
CA GLY A 606 -14.17 -5.62 -33.69
C GLY A 606 -15.37 -4.73 -34.02
N LYS A 607 -16.18 -4.34 -33.04
CA LYS A 607 -17.32 -3.42 -33.23
C LYS A 607 -17.03 -2.06 -32.64
N PRO A 608 -17.43 -0.94 -33.28
CA PRO A 608 -17.31 0.39 -32.69
C PRO A 608 -17.98 0.47 -31.32
N VAL A 609 -17.27 1.05 -30.34
CA VAL A 609 -17.82 1.29 -29.01
C VAL A 609 -18.84 2.43 -29.08
N ALA A 610 -20.08 2.14 -28.68
CA ALA A 610 -21.13 3.15 -28.57
C ALA A 610 -21.01 3.93 -27.26
N ASP A 611 -21.33 5.23 -27.29
CA ASP A 611 -21.15 6.13 -26.13
C ASP A 611 -21.85 5.65 -24.86
N LYS A 612 -23.03 5.03 -24.98
CA LYS A 612 -23.82 4.51 -23.86
C LYS A 612 -23.53 3.05 -23.50
N GLN A 613 -22.61 2.38 -24.20
CA GLN A 613 -22.25 1.00 -23.89
C GLN A 613 -21.54 0.98 -22.54
N GLU A 614 -22.01 0.13 -21.61
CA GLU A 614 -21.42 -0.01 -20.29
C GLU A 614 -20.30 -1.06 -20.27
N PHE A 615 -19.27 -0.78 -19.48
CA PHE A 615 -18.11 -1.65 -19.28
C PHE A 615 -17.76 -1.69 -17.80
N MET A 616 -17.29 -2.85 -17.34
CA MET A 616 -16.51 -2.94 -16.12
C MET A 616 -15.04 -2.76 -16.49
N ILE A 617 -14.33 -1.92 -15.74
CA ILE A 617 -12.89 -1.71 -15.92
C ILE A 617 -12.18 -1.85 -14.58
N VAL A 618 -11.19 -2.72 -14.54
CA VAL A 618 -10.29 -2.83 -13.38
C VAL A 618 -9.09 -1.89 -13.56
N THR A 619 -8.75 -1.19 -12.49
CA THR A 619 -7.60 -0.30 -12.40
C THR A 619 -7.08 -0.30 -10.95
N ASN A 620 -6.63 0.84 -10.45
CA ASN A 620 -6.10 1.01 -9.12
C ASN A 620 -6.83 2.11 -8.31
N ASN A 621 -6.65 2.09 -6.99
CA ASN A 621 -7.30 3.05 -6.09
C ASN A 621 -6.95 4.52 -6.39
N TYR A 622 -5.72 4.82 -6.82
CA TYR A 622 -5.32 6.18 -7.21
C TYR A 622 -6.18 6.72 -8.37
N ARG A 623 -6.43 5.88 -9.39
CA ARG A 623 -7.29 6.28 -10.51
C ARG A 623 -8.76 6.35 -10.11
N ALA A 624 -9.19 5.47 -9.22
CA ALA A 624 -10.56 5.39 -8.74
C ALA A 624 -10.97 6.57 -7.84
N SER A 625 -10.07 7.08 -7.00
CA SER A 625 -10.34 8.22 -6.12
C SER A 625 -10.00 9.58 -6.74
N GLY A 626 -9.24 9.58 -7.84
CA GLY A 626 -8.75 10.79 -8.49
C GLY A 626 -9.76 11.47 -9.42
N THR A 627 -9.36 12.63 -9.97
CA THR A 627 -10.17 13.43 -10.89
C THR A 627 -9.90 13.13 -12.37
N PHE A 628 -9.38 11.94 -12.69
CA PHE A 628 -8.96 11.60 -14.04
C PHE A 628 -10.18 11.58 -14.99
N PRO A 629 -10.15 12.32 -16.13
CA PRO A 629 -11.24 12.33 -17.10
C PRO A 629 -11.68 10.92 -17.51
N GLY A 630 -13.00 10.70 -17.62
CA GLY A 630 -13.58 9.36 -17.84
C GLY A 630 -13.69 8.54 -16.54
N ALA A 631 -12.59 8.32 -15.82
CA ALA A 631 -12.60 7.51 -14.59
C ALA A 631 -13.49 8.11 -13.48
N LYS A 632 -13.40 9.43 -13.26
CA LYS A 632 -14.17 10.13 -12.21
C LYS A 632 -15.69 10.09 -12.39
N ASN A 633 -16.17 9.77 -13.60
CA ASN A 633 -17.59 9.68 -13.92
C ASN A 633 -18.16 8.28 -13.66
N ALA A 634 -17.34 7.35 -13.16
CA ALA A 634 -17.75 5.98 -12.91
C ALA A 634 -19.01 5.93 -12.02
N THR A 635 -20.03 5.24 -12.50
CA THR A 635 -21.30 5.08 -11.79
C THR A 635 -21.24 4.03 -10.68
N MET A 636 -20.19 3.20 -10.71
CA MET A 636 -19.79 2.31 -9.64
C MET A 636 -18.30 2.48 -9.42
N ASN A 637 -17.88 2.54 -8.16
CA ASN A 637 -16.48 2.56 -7.75
C ASN A 637 -16.31 1.64 -6.54
N ARG A 638 -15.60 0.53 -6.73
CA ARG A 638 -15.36 -0.46 -5.67
C ARG A 638 -13.87 -0.72 -5.53
N LEU A 639 -13.28 -0.29 -4.41
CA LEU A 639 -11.96 -0.75 -4.02
C LEU A 639 -12.03 -2.23 -3.65
N LEU A 640 -11.10 -3.03 -4.17
CA LEU A 640 -11.04 -4.47 -3.90
C LEU A 640 -9.97 -4.80 -2.85
N ASN A 641 -9.21 -3.81 -2.41
CA ASN A 641 -8.21 -3.86 -1.33
C ASN A 641 -7.13 -4.95 -1.44
N LEU A 642 -7.04 -5.64 -2.57
CA LEU A 642 -5.89 -6.45 -2.94
C LEU A 642 -4.89 -5.60 -3.72
N GLU A 643 -3.65 -5.53 -3.24
CA GLU A 643 -2.55 -4.89 -3.95
C GLU A 643 -2.40 -5.39 -5.38
N ASN A 644 -2.10 -4.48 -6.32
CA ASN A 644 -1.85 -4.86 -7.71
C ASN A 644 -0.65 -5.82 -7.82
N ARG A 645 0.38 -5.64 -6.99
CA ARG A 645 1.52 -6.58 -6.91
C ARG A 645 1.08 -7.98 -6.52
N GLN A 646 0.27 -8.09 -5.47
CA GLN A 646 -0.24 -9.40 -5.02
C GLN A 646 -1.16 -10.03 -6.07
N THR A 647 -1.94 -9.22 -6.79
CA THR A 647 -2.75 -9.67 -7.93
C THR A 647 -1.90 -10.30 -9.03
N ILE A 648 -0.78 -9.66 -9.40
CA ILE A 648 0.18 -10.19 -10.39
C ILE A 648 0.85 -11.47 -9.89
N ILE A 649 1.27 -11.52 -8.61
CA ILE A 649 1.85 -12.72 -8.00
C ILE A 649 0.86 -13.89 -8.06
N ASN A 650 -0.38 -13.67 -7.64
CA ASN A 650 -1.44 -14.69 -7.63
C ASN A 650 -1.71 -15.23 -9.04
N TYR A 651 -1.76 -14.34 -10.03
CA TYR A 651 -1.91 -14.71 -11.44
C TYR A 651 -0.76 -15.60 -11.93
N ILE A 652 0.50 -15.20 -11.68
CA ILE A 652 1.67 -15.98 -12.10
C ILE A 652 1.69 -17.36 -11.44
N ILE A 653 1.38 -17.44 -10.14
CA ILE A 653 1.30 -18.71 -9.40
C ILE A 653 0.19 -19.60 -9.98
N SER A 654 -0.96 -19.03 -10.33
CA SER A 654 -2.10 -19.77 -10.88
C SER A 654 -1.80 -20.33 -12.26
N GLU A 655 -1.27 -19.50 -13.17
CA GLU A 655 -0.99 -19.90 -14.55
C GLU A 655 0.31 -20.72 -14.67
N LYS A 656 1.24 -20.57 -13.71
CA LYS A 656 2.60 -21.17 -13.66
C LYS A 656 3.53 -20.76 -14.79
N THR A 657 3.05 -20.82 -16.04
CA THR A 657 3.76 -20.39 -17.24
C THR A 657 2.95 -19.31 -17.93
N ILE A 658 3.51 -18.11 -17.99
CA ILE A 658 2.86 -16.94 -18.60
C ILE A 658 3.53 -16.58 -19.92
N ASN A 659 2.75 -16.00 -20.83
CA ASN A 659 3.26 -15.33 -22.02
C ASN A 659 2.63 -13.95 -22.11
N PRO A 660 3.29 -12.90 -21.60
CA PRO A 660 2.75 -11.54 -21.61
C PRO A 660 3.10 -10.80 -22.90
N THR A 661 3.21 -11.49 -24.05
CA THR A 661 3.40 -10.80 -25.32
C THR A 661 2.24 -9.84 -25.55
N ALA A 662 2.57 -8.59 -25.88
CA ALA A 662 1.61 -7.55 -26.24
C ALA A 662 0.68 -8.04 -27.35
N ASP A 663 -0.62 -7.83 -27.17
CA ASP A 663 -1.62 -8.19 -28.17
C ASP A 663 -1.71 -7.15 -29.30
N ASN A 664 -1.01 -6.01 -29.18
CA ASN A 664 -1.07 -4.88 -30.10
C ASN A 664 -2.46 -4.28 -30.19
N ASN A 665 -3.09 -4.06 -29.03
CA ASN A 665 -4.42 -3.47 -28.97
C ASN A 665 -4.45 -1.97 -29.37
N TRP A 666 -3.35 -1.23 -29.20
CA TRP A 666 -3.29 0.19 -29.54
C TRP A 666 -2.16 0.56 -30.51
N GLY A 667 -2.32 1.69 -31.21
CA GLY A 667 -1.30 2.21 -32.13
C GLY A 667 -1.55 3.66 -32.55
N PHE A 668 -0.88 4.10 -33.61
CA PHE A 668 -1.08 5.42 -34.21
C PHE A 668 -1.82 5.33 -35.54
N THR A 669 -2.48 6.41 -35.96
CA THR A 669 -3.12 6.48 -37.28
C THR A 669 -2.11 6.69 -38.41
N GLU A 670 -2.53 6.45 -39.66
CA GLU A 670 -1.68 6.65 -40.84
C GLU A 670 -1.30 8.12 -41.11
N SER A 671 -1.88 9.08 -40.38
CA SER A 671 -1.55 10.51 -40.48
C SER A 671 -0.08 10.82 -40.22
N ILE A 672 0.66 9.91 -39.56
CA ILE A 672 2.10 10.04 -39.32
C ILE A 672 2.99 9.27 -40.31
N LYS A 673 2.40 8.66 -41.34
CA LYS A 673 3.12 7.84 -42.31
C LYS A 673 4.19 8.65 -43.06
N GLY A 674 5.41 8.11 -43.11
CA GLY A 674 6.53 8.73 -43.80
C GLY A 674 7.15 9.93 -43.09
N LEU A 675 6.74 10.24 -41.86
CA LEU A 675 7.38 11.28 -41.05
C LEU A 675 8.68 10.78 -40.39
N ASP A 676 9.47 11.74 -39.93
CA ASP A 676 10.69 11.46 -39.17
C ASP A 676 10.44 11.62 -37.67
N LEU A 677 9.84 10.60 -37.05
CA LEU A 677 9.48 10.65 -35.63
C LEU A 677 10.59 10.09 -34.75
N ARG A 678 10.99 10.85 -33.75
CA ARG A 678 12.10 10.55 -32.84
C ARG A 678 11.61 10.39 -31.40
N PHE A 679 12.34 9.60 -30.63
CA PHE A 679 12.16 9.49 -29.18
C PHE A 679 13.45 9.00 -28.54
N GLN A 680 13.53 9.12 -27.21
CA GLN A 680 14.60 8.54 -26.42
C GLN A 680 14.07 7.37 -25.59
N THR A 681 14.90 6.34 -25.47
CA THR A 681 14.75 5.27 -24.46
C THR A 681 16.16 4.81 -24.04
N ALA A 682 16.29 3.83 -23.15
CA ALA A 682 17.60 3.34 -22.71
C ALA A 682 18.48 2.93 -23.91
N ASP A 683 19.76 3.33 -23.93
CA ASP A 683 20.71 2.98 -25.01
C ASP A 683 20.89 1.46 -25.11
N LYS A 684 20.83 0.75 -23.97
CA LYS A 684 20.92 -0.72 -23.93
C LYS A 684 19.83 -1.43 -24.72
N ALA A 685 18.70 -0.77 -25.00
CA ALA A 685 17.61 -1.34 -25.81
C ALA A 685 17.94 -1.43 -27.30
N LYS A 686 19.08 -0.90 -27.78
CA LYS A 686 19.44 -0.89 -29.21
C LYS A 686 19.50 -2.28 -29.83
N ASN A 687 19.92 -3.27 -29.05
CA ASN A 687 20.01 -4.66 -29.49
C ASN A 687 18.64 -5.33 -29.66
N LEU A 688 17.56 -4.75 -29.09
CA LEU A 688 16.19 -5.26 -29.21
C LEU A 688 15.52 -4.87 -30.53
N VAL A 689 16.09 -3.91 -31.26
CA VAL A 689 15.48 -3.33 -32.47
C VAL A 689 16.30 -3.57 -33.74
N THR A 690 17.33 -4.41 -33.69
CA THR A 690 18.21 -4.70 -34.86
C THR A 690 17.43 -5.20 -36.09
N ASN A 691 16.34 -5.93 -35.89
CA ASN A 691 15.47 -6.46 -36.94
C ASN A 691 14.04 -5.89 -36.90
N SER A 692 13.84 -4.78 -36.18
CA SER A 692 12.52 -4.15 -36.04
C SER A 692 12.17 -3.37 -37.31
N LYS A 693 10.90 -3.48 -37.75
CA LYS A 693 10.35 -2.70 -38.88
C LYS A 693 9.80 -1.35 -38.44
N ASP A 694 9.42 -1.24 -37.18
CA ASP A 694 8.70 -0.15 -36.54
C ASP A 694 9.59 0.77 -35.70
N ILE A 695 10.80 0.34 -35.32
CA ILE A 695 11.74 1.11 -34.51
C ILE A 695 13.17 0.95 -35.04
N GLN A 696 13.90 2.07 -35.16
CA GLN A 696 15.30 2.07 -35.60
C GLN A 696 16.16 2.81 -34.58
N TYR A 697 17.28 2.20 -34.16
CA TYR A 697 18.29 2.91 -33.37
C TYR A 697 19.07 3.90 -34.25
N ILE A 698 19.34 5.10 -33.73
CA ILE A 698 20.07 6.15 -34.45
C ILE A 698 21.49 6.26 -33.91
N ALA A 699 21.60 6.62 -32.62
CA ALA A 699 22.85 6.86 -31.92
C ALA A 699 22.57 7.03 -30.42
N SER A 700 23.59 6.85 -29.58
CA SER A 700 23.52 7.21 -28.16
C SER A 700 23.20 8.70 -27.97
N SER A 701 22.52 9.05 -26.88
CA SER A 701 22.32 10.45 -26.53
C SER A 701 23.65 11.07 -26.10
N THR A 702 23.90 12.30 -26.57
CA THR A 702 25.05 13.10 -26.15
C THR A 702 24.73 14.05 -25.00
N LYS A 703 23.46 14.10 -24.58
CA LYS A 703 22.94 15.01 -23.56
C LYS A 703 22.42 14.29 -22.32
N ASP A 704 21.92 13.07 -22.50
CA ASP A 704 21.20 12.33 -21.46
C ASP A 704 21.91 10.98 -21.26
N ASP A 705 22.70 10.88 -20.21
CA ASP A 705 23.53 9.70 -19.95
C ASP A 705 22.67 8.42 -19.85
N GLY A 706 23.14 7.34 -20.45
CA GLY A 706 22.41 6.07 -20.53
C GLY A 706 21.24 6.00 -21.52
N PHE A 707 20.81 7.10 -22.15
CA PHE A 707 19.76 7.09 -23.18
C PHE A 707 20.33 6.94 -24.60
N GLY A 708 19.53 6.36 -25.50
CA GLY A 708 19.74 6.31 -26.94
C GLY A 708 18.62 7.03 -27.68
N ASN A 709 18.95 7.58 -28.85
CA ASN A 709 17.98 8.18 -29.77
C ASN A 709 17.47 7.12 -30.75
N TYR A 710 16.16 7.04 -30.88
CA TYR A 710 15.46 6.09 -31.74
C TYR A 710 14.52 6.81 -32.70
N ARG A 711 14.24 6.16 -33.82
CA ARG A 711 13.23 6.57 -34.79
C ARG A 711 12.06 5.62 -34.71
N PHE A 712 10.85 6.16 -34.61
CA PHE A 712 9.62 5.40 -34.82
C PHE A 712 9.25 5.44 -36.32
N VAL A 713 8.94 4.28 -36.88
CA VAL A 713 8.53 4.11 -38.27
C VAL A 713 7.11 3.57 -38.27
N TYR A 714 6.18 4.37 -38.82
CA TYR A 714 4.80 3.91 -38.97
C TYR A 714 4.76 2.63 -39.81
N THR A 715 4.16 1.60 -39.23
CA THR A 715 3.77 0.36 -39.91
C THR A 715 2.27 0.21 -39.77
N GLU A 716 1.63 -0.38 -40.78
CA GLU A 716 0.21 -0.69 -40.67
C GLU A 716 0.04 -1.81 -39.64
N GLN A 717 -0.74 -1.52 -38.61
CA GLN A 717 -1.02 -2.46 -37.52
C GLN A 717 -1.86 -3.61 -38.08
N GLU A 718 -1.39 -4.85 -37.88
CA GLU A 718 -2.15 -6.03 -38.27
C GLU A 718 -3.48 -6.06 -37.51
N LYS A 719 -4.57 -6.48 -38.16
CA LYS A 719 -5.87 -6.62 -37.49
C LYS A 719 -5.76 -7.75 -36.47
N VAL A 720 -5.80 -7.40 -35.20
CA VAL A 720 -5.77 -8.36 -34.09
C VAL A 720 -7.21 -8.80 -33.80
N ASP A 721 -7.46 -10.10 -33.87
CA ASP A 721 -8.71 -10.68 -33.39
C ASP A 721 -8.59 -10.96 -31.89
N LEU A 722 -9.13 -10.05 -31.06
CA LEU A 722 -9.18 -10.21 -29.61
C LEU A 722 -10.24 -11.25 -29.16
N THR A 723 -10.98 -11.88 -30.08
CA THR A 723 -11.99 -12.90 -29.72
C THR A 723 -11.39 -14.28 -29.45
N GLU A 724 -10.16 -14.54 -29.90
CA GLU A 724 -9.42 -15.74 -29.50
C GLU A 724 -8.43 -15.41 -28.37
N PRO A 725 -8.61 -15.95 -27.16
CA PRO A 725 -7.55 -15.89 -26.16
C PRO A 725 -6.35 -16.64 -26.71
N SER A 726 -5.15 -16.05 -26.62
CA SER A 726 -3.91 -16.69 -27.01
C SER A 726 -3.90 -18.15 -26.52
N HIS A 727 -3.55 -19.08 -27.41
CA HIS A 727 -3.43 -20.51 -27.12
C HIS A 727 -2.35 -20.76 -26.06
N GLN A 728 -2.65 -20.45 -24.80
CA GLN A 728 -2.18 -21.19 -23.66
C GLN A 728 -3.16 -22.36 -23.51
N GLU A 729 -2.66 -23.58 -23.34
CA GLU A 729 -3.50 -24.69 -22.91
C GLU A 729 -4.22 -24.29 -21.63
N LYS A 730 -5.46 -23.79 -21.77
CA LYS A 730 -6.33 -23.54 -20.64
C LYS A 730 -6.58 -24.90 -20.02
N LEU A 731 -6.06 -25.08 -18.80
CA LEU A 731 -6.49 -26.17 -17.93
C LEU A 731 -8.03 -26.22 -17.99
N SER A 732 -8.59 -27.38 -18.32
CA SER A 732 -10.04 -27.58 -18.36
C SER A 732 -10.65 -27.18 -17.02
N GLN A 733 -11.94 -26.82 -16.97
CA GLN A 733 -12.61 -26.53 -15.69
C GLN A 733 -12.47 -27.69 -14.69
N ILE A 734 -12.35 -28.92 -15.19
CA ILE A 734 -12.08 -30.12 -14.40
C ILE A 734 -10.64 -30.14 -13.90
N GLU A 735 -9.65 -29.73 -14.68
CA GLU A 735 -8.25 -29.61 -14.22
C GLU A 735 -8.05 -28.44 -13.27
N LYS A 736 -8.73 -27.31 -13.49
CA LYS A 736 -8.76 -26.17 -12.56
C LYS A 736 -9.47 -26.57 -11.26
N GLN A 737 -10.62 -27.23 -11.32
CA GLN A 737 -11.27 -27.79 -10.13
C GLN A 737 -10.44 -28.91 -9.49
N LYS A 738 -9.74 -29.76 -10.25
CA LYS A 738 -8.82 -30.76 -9.70
C LYS A 738 -7.59 -30.14 -9.07
N ILE A 739 -7.09 -29.01 -9.56
CA ILE A 739 -5.99 -28.26 -8.94
C ILE A 739 -6.49 -27.54 -7.70
N HIS A 740 -7.65 -26.86 -7.75
CA HIS A 740 -8.29 -26.27 -6.58
C HIS A 740 -8.64 -27.34 -5.54
N HIS A 741 -9.12 -28.50 -5.97
CA HIS A 741 -9.42 -29.63 -5.10
C HIS A 741 -8.17 -30.36 -4.65
N MET A 742 -7.09 -30.41 -5.44
CA MET A 742 -5.78 -30.95 -5.01
C MET A 742 -5.09 -30.01 -4.03
N VAL A 743 -5.23 -28.69 -4.18
CA VAL A 743 -4.74 -27.69 -3.23
C VAL A 743 -5.58 -27.75 -1.96
N ALA A 744 -6.91 -27.81 -2.05
CA ALA A 744 -7.81 -28.02 -0.92
C ALA A 744 -7.64 -29.40 -0.25
N THR A 745 -7.33 -30.46 -1.02
CA THR A 745 -7.08 -31.82 -0.52
C THR A 745 -5.66 -31.96 0.03
N ALA A 746 -4.65 -31.29 -0.52
CA ALA A 746 -3.32 -31.18 0.06
C ALA A 746 -3.38 -30.39 1.37
N TYR A 747 -4.19 -29.34 1.43
CA TYR A 747 -4.52 -28.59 2.63
C TYR A 747 -5.24 -29.48 3.68
N THR A 748 -6.21 -30.30 3.25
CA THR A 748 -6.94 -31.22 4.15
C THR A 748 -6.11 -32.45 4.56
N LYS A 749 -5.22 -32.97 3.69
CA LYS A 749 -4.27 -34.06 4.00
C LYS A 749 -3.12 -33.60 4.86
N ALA A 750 -2.60 -32.38 4.68
CA ALA A 750 -1.64 -31.76 5.59
C ALA A 750 -2.24 -31.57 6.99
N LYS A 751 -3.56 -31.33 7.07
CA LYS A 751 -4.35 -31.30 8.32
C LYS A 751 -4.56 -32.69 8.96
N ALA A 752 -4.37 -33.79 8.21
CA ALA A 752 -4.67 -35.17 8.65
C ALA A 752 -3.44 -36.05 8.95
N SER A 753 -2.21 -35.60 8.66
CA SER A 753 -0.97 -36.31 9.06
C SER A 753 0.21 -35.33 9.11
N PRO A 754 0.65 -34.88 10.30
CA PRO A 754 1.63 -33.81 10.45
C PRO A 754 3.05 -34.14 9.97
N ASN A 755 3.36 -35.40 9.63
CA ASN A 755 4.74 -35.89 9.54
C ASN A 755 5.29 -36.17 8.13
N ILE A 756 4.63 -35.75 7.05
CA ILE A 756 5.14 -35.95 5.66
C ILE A 756 5.47 -34.63 4.95
N ALA A 757 5.39 -33.49 5.64
CA ALA A 757 5.86 -32.21 5.09
C ALA A 757 7.40 -32.08 5.12
N GLY A 758 8.14 -32.92 5.86
CA GLY A 758 9.59 -32.79 5.99
C GLY A 758 10.44 -33.41 4.87
N THR A 759 9.87 -34.30 4.06
CA THR A 759 10.70 -35.20 3.20
C THR A 759 10.74 -34.81 1.72
N ILE A 760 9.94 -33.84 1.27
CA ILE A 760 9.99 -33.33 -0.12
C ILE A 760 10.95 -32.12 -0.27
N TYR A 761 11.37 -31.51 0.83
CA TYR A 761 12.09 -30.22 0.84
C TYR A 761 13.62 -30.30 0.69
N THR A 762 14.22 -31.48 0.52
CA THR A 762 15.68 -31.64 0.47
C THR A 762 16.28 -31.99 -0.89
N GLN A 763 15.49 -32.02 -1.98
CA GLN A 763 16.04 -32.27 -3.32
C GLN A 763 15.52 -31.33 -4.41
N GLN A 764 15.88 -30.05 -4.34
CA GLN A 764 16.06 -29.26 -5.56
C GLN A 764 17.41 -28.55 -5.51
N LYS A 765 18.34 -29.01 -6.34
CA LYS A 765 19.61 -28.33 -6.62
C LYS A 765 19.31 -26.91 -7.07
N GLU A 766 19.97 -25.95 -6.43
CA GLU A 766 20.01 -24.53 -6.81
C GLU A 766 20.24 -24.37 -8.32
N LYS A 767 19.18 -24.10 -9.08
CA LYS A 767 19.31 -23.37 -10.33
C LYS A 767 19.36 -21.91 -9.96
N THR A 768 20.53 -21.30 -10.14
CA THR A 768 20.75 -19.87 -9.93
C THR A 768 19.77 -19.07 -10.79
N LEU A 769 18.92 -18.28 -10.12
CA LEU A 769 18.02 -17.34 -10.79
C LEU A 769 18.84 -16.29 -11.54
N PRO A 770 18.40 -15.85 -12.73
CA PRO A 770 19.07 -14.74 -13.42
C PRO A 770 19.03 -13.48 -12.53
N LYS A 771 20.17 -12.81 -12.39
CA LYS A 771 20.24 -11.50 -11.73
C LYS A 771 19.53 -10.47 -12.60
N THR A 772 18.58 -9.73 -12.03
CA THR A 772 17.99 -8.53 -12.65
C THR A 772 19.04 -7.42 -12.74
N GLY A 773 19.17 -6.77 -13.90
CA GLY A 773 19.84 -5.47 -14.01
C GLY A 773 21.38 -5.38 -13.96
N GLN A 774 22.15 -6.43 -14.26
CA GLN A 774 23.63 -6.33 -14.38
C GLN A 774 24.12 -6.86 -15.73
N GLU A 775 25.01 -6.09 -16.38
CA GLU A 775 25.65 -6.42 -17.65
C GLU A 775 26.30 -7.80 -17.60
N LYS A 776 25.85 -8.72 -18.46
CA LYS A 776 26.70 -9.81 -18.90
C LYS A 776 27.52 -9.29 -20.08
N GLN A 777 28.79 -8.97 -19.86
CA GLN A 777 29.77 -8.99 -20.95
C GLN A 777 29.83 -10.41 -21.49
N SER A 778 29.19 -10.62 -22.64
CA SER A 778 29.16 -11.86 -23.37
C SER A 778 30.53 -12.12 -24.00
N TYR A 779 31.33 -12.97 -23.39
CA TYR A 779 32.37 -13.70 -24.13
C TYR A 779 31.69 -14.82 -24.92
N LEU A 780 31.54 -14.61 -26.22
CA LEU A 780 31.41 -15.71 -27.18
C LEU A 780 32.67 -16.58 -27.05
N ALA A 781 32.50 -17.84 -26.63
CA ALA A 781 33.50 -18.87 -26.85
C ALA A 781 32.86 -20.00 -27.65
N PHE A 782 33.36 -20.13 -28.87
CA PHE A 782 33.15 -21.19 -29.84
C PHE A 782 33.00 -22.59 -29.19
N PHE A 783 31.87 -23.26 -29.40
CA PHE A 783 31.83 -24.72 -29.36
C PHE A 783 31.80 -25.25 -30.79
N GLY A 784 33.00 -25.31 -31.37
CA GLY A 784 33.30 -26.00 -32.62
C GLY A 784 34.54 -26.87 -32.42
N VAL A 785 34.32 -28.19 -32.42
CA VAL A 785 35.25 -29.25 -32.84
C VAL A 785 36.63 -29.31 -32.14
N ALA A 786 36.78 -30.25 -31.19
CA ALA A 786 38.00 -31.05 -31.02
C ALA A 786 37.79 -32.18 -29.98
N ILE A 787 37.14 -33.27 -30.37
CA ILE A 787 37.41 -34.59 -29.78
C ILE A 787 38.28 -35.30 -30.81
N LEU A 788 39.60 -35.35 -30.58
CA LEU A 788 40.52 -36.35 -31.12
C LEU A 788 41.91 -36.05 -30.56
N GLY A 789 42.38 -36.90 -29.63
CA GLY A 789 43.73 -36.75 -29.11
C GLY A 789 44.08 -37.58 -27.89
N LEU A 790 43.68 -38.86 -27.82
CA LEU A 790 44.34 -39.85 -26.96
C LEU A 790 43.79 -41.27 -27.23
N VAL A 791 44.24 -41.91 -28.31
CA VAL A 791 44.67 -43.32 -28.37
C VAL A 791 45.47 -43.46 -29.67
N GLY A 792 46.80 -43.45 -29.56
CA GLY A 792 47.72 -43.55 -30.68
C GLY A 792 49.00 -44.28 -30.28
N SER A 793 48.85 -45.39 -29.56
CA SER A 793 49.89 -46.41 -29.42
C SER A 793 49.23 -47.72 -29.80
N LEU A 794 49.43 -48.14 -31.06
CA LEU A 794 49.68 -49.52 -31.49
C LEU A 794 49.56 -49.60 -33.03
N LEU A 795 50.64 -50.08 -33.64
CA LEU A 795 50.74 -50.74 -34.96
C LEU A 795 50.98 -49.89 -36.21
N LYS A 796 52.27 -49.57 -36.40
CA LYS A 796 53.12 -49.90 -37.57
C LYS A 796 52.49 -50.62 -38.78
N LYS A 797 53.02 -50.21 -39.96
CA LYS A 797 53.13 -50.85 -41.31
C LYS A 797 52.14 -50.28 -42.33
N LYS A 798 52.51 -49.87 -43.55
CA LYS A 798 53.67 -50.08 -44.46
C LYS A 798 53.62 -48.93 -45.50
N GLN A 799 54.76 -48.30 -45.86
CA GLN A 799 55.42 -48.40 -47.19
C GLN A 799 54.43 -48.33 -48.37
N ILE A 800 54.52 -47.37 -49.30
CA ILE A 800 55.67 -46.87 -50.07
C ILE A 800 55.53 -45.37 -50.30
#